data_AF-A0AAN7HLQ7-F1
#
_entry.id   AF-A0AAN7HLQ7-F1
#
_cell.length_a   1.000
_cell.length_b   1.000
_cell.length_c   1.000
_cell.angle_alpha   90.00
_cell.angle_beta   90.00
_cell.angle_gamma   90.00
#
_symmetry.space_group_name_H-M   'P 1'
#
loop_
_entity.id
_entity.type
_entity.pdbx_description
1 polymer ?
#
loop_
_entity_poly.entity_id
_entity_poly.type
_entity_poly.pdbx_seq_one_letter_code
_entity_poly.pdbx_strand_id
1 'polypeptide(L)'
;MADIYTPPPDFTYLLLTPFDMPTEGGSVRAVAFSSRSGALMTAALSVAFTVIFICLWNFLCFLFIVSSRNESLSRFVALVTLWNSNDSWFAFKELAGYSYHFLVNQNKAWNRHARYGLALAIVAFCIFGGALALGIVGPSLLQIGTVAPVRPSSVYYPVTPQPTVYVDVLKEFGMRAPGVLRALGSVEAAKVTMRFRVNVDYDREAGTSANGEPIHRLTYNYRLNGIDFGLQQGVSLELAVRGACVTEYGWYAETQRENTDVYHLWGSRDESFVVPIDPYNIQNAPKATFWSHPDAVTQYARDANTSFAIIVWSAHRTSITEGADPWYATEERNSTVEAPFDAHFWMRRARPVLSCWEQNLWSWAGQPVRTVSELKNATGIKIPQSLLAVLEAAFTTPVLIRLGNASGDSALRSRTTSPNGVIDAGASSIHDDLERLILASFVASRNVFVDAVMFEQDGTYPNLVEDATGQPAAGAGDFVVSSPDIQTFSLHGIVVIVVILVVLLLIESLISFFIKGHPMFKTNRERPRKPNSDPESANVTSEEGKIDPAQTSVNAAEPPSSEPPSSQPPSSQPPSSQPPSRLIRFKVLMATQLLRQIYELRMQKVNGWQCDQPFQESEESVNIKWLCDCNKRCNGHMDFKPSQRTE
;
A
#
# COMPACT_ATOMS: atom_id res chain seq x y z
N MET A 1 2.29 5.15 7.88
CA MET A 1 3.47 5.65 8.62
C MET A 1 4.16 6.76 7.84
N ALA A 2 3.55 7.93 7.69
CA ALA A 2 4.28 9.08 7.14
C ALA A 2 4.58 10.01 8.31
N ASP A 3 5.85 10.10 8.71
CA ASP A 3 6.29 11.19 9.58
C ASP A 3 6.25 12.49 8.78
N ILE A 4 5.70 13.51 9.40
CA ILE A 4 5.23 14.72 8.72
C ILE A 4 6.40 15.59 8.20
N TYR A 5 7.64 15.42 8.67
CA TYR A 5 8.61 16.52 8.59
C TYR A 5 9.73 16.47 7.57
N THR A 6 10.12 15.34 7.02
CA THR A 6 11.07 15.35 5.89
C THR A 6 11.04 14.00 5.18
N PRO A 7 10.47 13.93 3.97
CA PRO A 7 10.62 12.73 3.17
C PRO A 7 12.11 12.51 2.84
N PRO A 8 12.53 11.26 2.72
CA PRO A 8 13.90 10.98 2.35
C PRO A 8 14.19 11.46 0.91
N PRO A 9 15.42 11.96 0.58
CA PRO A 9 15.73 12.38 -0.78
C PRO A 9 15.53 11.26 -1.80
N ASP A 10 15.19 11.63 -3.04
CA ASP A 10 14.86 10.69 -4.13
C ASP A 10 15.94 9.63 -4.42
N PHE A 11 17.22 9.92 -4.11
CA PHE A 11 18.32 8.99 -4.35
C PHE A 11 18.45 7.89 -3.30
N THR A 12 17.70 7.98 -2.19
CA THR A 12 17.84 7.06 -1.05
C THR A 12 17.09 5.75 -1.21
N TYR A 13 16.17 5.65 -2.15
CA TYR A 13 15.35 4.46 -2.38
C TYR A 13 15.47 3.93 -3.81
N LEU A 14 15.05 2.67 -3.98
CA LEU A 14 14.99 1.99 -5.26
C LEU A 14 13.53 1.89 -5.72
N LEU A 15 13.30 2.29 -6.97
CA LEU A 15 12.01 2.18 -7.65
C LEU A 15 12.07 1.07 -8.68
N LEU A 16 10.91 0.50 -9.04
CA LEU A 16 10.77 -0.57 -10.04
C LEU A 16 11.54 -1.86 -9.68
N THR A 17 12.01 -1.99 -8.44
CA THR A 17 12.68 -3.18 -7.92
C THR A 17 11.73 -3.97 -7.03
N PRO A 18 11.56 -5.29 -7.25
CA PRO A 18 10.81 -6.14 -6.34
C PRO A 18 11.47 -6.19 -4.96
N PHE A 19 10.67 -6.10 -3.90
CA PHE A 19 11.14 -6.18 -2.52
C PHE A 19 10.08 -6.80 -1.61
N ASP A 20 10.46 -7.13 -0.38
CA ASP A 20 9.55 -7.70 0.62
C ASP A 20 9.08 -6.58 1.56
N MET A 21 7.86 -6.10 1.36
CA MET A 21 7.26 -5.06 2.20
C MET A 21 6.80 -5.67 3.54
N PRO A 22 7.27 -5.16 4.69
CA PRO A 22 6.79 -5.64 5.98
C PRO A 22 5.34 -5.19 6.21
N THR A 23 4.47 -6.14 6.57
CA THR A 23 3.06 -5.88 6.96
C THR A 23 2.70 -6.67 8.22
N GLU A 24 1.59 -6.33 8.87
CA GLU A 24 1.14 -7.04 10.09
C GLU A 24 0.88 -8.53 9.86
N GLY A 25 0.48 -8.91 8.63
CA GLY A 25 0.27 -10.30 8.23
C GLY A 25 1.53 -11.03 7.75
N GLY A 26 2.71 -10.40 7.83
CA GLY A 26 3.98 -10.90 7.29
C GLY A 26 4.52 -10.07 6.13
N SER A 27 5.61 -10.51 5.53
CA SER A 27 6.21 -9.84 4.38
C SER A 27 5.40 -10.09 3.11
N VAL A 28 5.03 -9.03 2.38
CA VAL A 28 4.32 -9.10 1.09
C VAL A 28 5.25 -8.64 -0.02
N ARG A 29 5.38 -9.43 -1.09
CA ARG A 29 6.21 -9.06 -2.23
C ARG A 29 5.59 -7.89 -3.00
N ALA A 30 6.36 -6.83 -3.15
CA ALA A 30 5.89 -5.52 -3.58
C ALA A 30 6.81 -4.89 -4.63
N VAL A 31 6.31 -3.87 -5.34
CA VAL A 31 7.10 -2.99 -6.20
C VAL A 31 6.70 -1.53 -5.94
N ALA A 32 7.70 -0.66 -5.79
CA ALA A 32 7.52 0.76 -5.55
C ALA A 32 7.66 1.57 -6.84
N PHE A 33 6.81 2.59 -6.99
CA PHE A 33 6.79 3.53 -8.10
C PHE A 33 6.84 4.95 -7.55
N SER A 34 7.41 5.88 -8.31
CA SER A 34 7.24 7.30 -8.02
C SER A 34 5.77 7.69 -8.18
N SER A 35 5.32 8.79 -7.57
CA SER A 35 3.94 9.27 -7.65
C SER A 35 3.44 9.38 -9.11
N ARG A 36 4.29 9.88 -10.02
CA ARG A 36 3.98 9.96 -11.46
C ARG A 36 3.83 8.59 -12.12
N SER A 37 4.77 7.67 -11.88
CA SER A 37 4.70 6.32 -12.46
C SER A 37 3.63 5.44 -11.81
N GLY A 38 3.33 5.68 -10.54
CA GLY A 38 2.26 5.04 -9.78
C GLY A 38 0.88 5.44 -10.30
N ALA A 39 0.69 6.70 -10.66
CA ALA A 39 -0.52 7.15 -11.35
C ALA A 39 -0.72 6.46 -12.71
N LEU A 40 0.36 6.28 -13.48
CA LEU A 40 0.31 5.51 -14.73
C LEU A 40 0.00 4.03 -14.50
N MET A 41 0.60 3.41 -13.48
CA MET A 41 0.31 2.03 -13.10
C MET A 41 -1.14 1.87 -12.66
N THR A 42 -1.65 2.79 -11.86
CA THR A 42 -3.06 2.85 -11.42
C THR A 42 -4.00 2.90 -12.63
N ALA A 43 -3.71 3.77 -13.61
CA ALA A 43 -4.48 3.86 -14.84
C ALA A 43 -4.40 2.57 -15.67
N ALA A 44 -3.22 1.97 -15.80
CA ALA A 44 -3.04 0.71 -16.53
C ALA A 44 -3.81 -0.46 -15.87
N LEU A 45 -3.79 -0.54 -14.54
CA LEU A 45 -4.54 -1.53 -13.77
C LEU A 45 -6.05 -1.32 -13.90
N SER A 46 -6.50 -0.06 -13.89
CA SER A 46 -7.91 0.29 -14.14
C SER A 46 -8.38 -0.23 -15.50
N VAL A 47 -7.58 0.02 -16.56
CA VAL A 47 -7.87 -0.50 -17.90
C VAL A 47 -7.86 -2.02 -17.90
N ALA A 48 -6.88 -2.68 -17.28
CA ALA A 48 -6.82 -4.14 -17.19
C ALA A 48 -8.08 -4.73 -16.54
N PHE A 49 -8.57 -4.14 -15.45
CA PHE A 49 -9.84 -4.56 -14.83
C PHE A 49 -11.02 -4.41 -15.79
N THR A 50 -11.15 -3.26 -16.47
CA THR A 50 -12.25 -3.07 -17.43
C THR A 50 -12.22 -4.10 -18.55
N VAL A 51 -11.05 -4.42 -19.10
CA VAL A 51 -10.89 -5.44 -20.15
C VAL A 51 -11.23 -6.83 -19.61
N ILE A 52 -10.78 -7.20 -18.40
CA ILE A 52 -11.14 -8.46 -17.74
C ILE A 52 -12.67 -8.63 -17.69
N PHE A 53 -13.40 -7.59 -17.28
CA PHE A 53 -14.87 -7.66 -17.20
C PHE A 53 -15.55 -7.75 -18.57
N ILE A 54 -15.01 -7.09 -19.60
CA ILE A 54 -15.49 -7.22 -20.99
C ILE A 54 -15.30 -8.67 -21.47
N CYS A 55 -14.12 -9.25 -21.29
CA CYS A 55 -13.86 -10.64 -21.68
C CYS A 55 -14.73 -11.62 -20.87
N LEU A 56 -14.90 -11.37 -19.57
CA LEU A 56 -15.76 -12.17 -18.69
C LEU A 56 -17.22 -12.12 -19.12
N TRP A 57 -17.72 -10.94 -19.52
CA TRP A 57 -19.05 -10.78 -20.07
C TRP A 57 -19.23 -11.63 -21.34
N ASN A 58 -18.31 -11.51 -22.29
CA ASN A 58 -18.33 -12.28 -23.54
C ASN A 58 -18.31 -13.79 -23.28
N PHE A 59 -17.49 -14.23 -22.32
CA PHE A 59 -17.44 -15.63 -21.89
C PHE A 59 -18.76 -16.12 -21.29
N LEU A 60 -19.39 -15.32 -20.42
CA LEU A 60 -20.67 -15.68 -19.82
C LEU A 60 -21.80 -15.72 -20.86
N CYS A 61 -21.84 -14.78 -21.80
CA CYS A 61 -22.77 -14.83 -22.94
C CYS A 61 -22.62 -16.14 -23.72
N PHE A 62 -21.40 -16.56 -24.00
CA PHE A 62 -21.12 -17.83 -24.67
C PHE A 62 -21.62 -19.03 -23.84
N LEU A 63 -21.36 -19.07 -22.53
CA LEU A 63 -21.83 -20.14 -21.65
C LEU A 63 -23.36 -20.24 -21.60
N PHE A 64 -24.06 -19.11 -21.49
CA PHE A 64 -25.53 -19.09 -21.49
C PHE A 64 -26.10 -19.66 -22.79
N ILE A 65 -25.49 -19.34 -23.93
CA ILE A 65 -25.92 -19.84 -25.26
C ILE A 65 -25.64 -21.33 -25.42
N VAL A 66 -24.50 -21.82 -24.95
CA VAL A 66 -24.17 -23.25 -25.02
C VAL A 66 -25.05 -24.07 -24.07
N SER A 67 -25.39 -23.52 -22.90
CA SER A 67 -26.18 -24.22 -21.88
C SER A 67 -27.68 -24.30 -22.22
N SER A 68 -28.20 -23.49 -23.14
CA SER A 68 -29.65 -23.41 -23.44
C SER A 68 -30.14 -24.51 -24.41
N ARG A 69 -29.81 -25.78 -24.15
CA ARG A 69 -29.96 -26.87 -25.13
C ARG A 69 -31.42 -27.29 -25.43
N ASN A 70 -32.39 -27.00 -24.54
CA ASN A 70 -33.78 -27.44 -24.64
C ASN A 70 -34.80 -26.34 -24.27
N GLU A 71 -34.83 -25.24 -25.02
CA GLU A 71 -35.58 -24.05 -24.55
C GLU A 71 -36.72 -23.57 -25.46
N SER A 72 -37.73 -23.00 -24.79
CA SER A 72 -38.93 -22.37 -25.36
C SER A 72 -38.58 -21.12 -26.18
N LEU A 73 -39.42 -20.79 -27.17
CA LEU A 73 -39.27 -19.58 -28.01
C LEU A 73 -39.00 -18.30 -27.21
N SER A 74 -39.61 -18.14 -26.05
CA SER A 74 -39.40 -17.02 -25.14
C SER A 74 -37.96 -16.90 -24.63
N ARG A 75 -37.33 -17.99 -24.19
CA ARG A 75 -35.93 -17.95 -23.75
C ARG A 75 -34.97 -17.74 -24.92
N PHE A 76 -35.35 -18.22 -26.11
CA PHE A 76 -34.61 -17.93 -27.34
C PHE A 76 -34.53 -16.43 -27.62
N VAL A 77 -35.62 -15.67 -27.40
CA VAL A 77 -35.59 -14.20 -27.52
C VAL A 77 -34.60 -13.57 -26.54
N ALA A 78 -34.63 -13.98 -25.27
CA ALA A 78 -33.72 -13.46 -24.24
C ALA A 78 -32.24 -13.76 -24.56
N LEU A 79 -31.95 -14.93 -25.15
CA LEU A 79 -30.59 -15.30 -25.57
C LEU A 79 -30.15 -14.52 -26.81
N VAL A 80 -31.06 -14.23 -27.73
CA VAL A 80 -30.79 -13.38 -28.90
C VAL A 80 -30.50 -11.95 -28.46
N THR A 81 -31.29 -11.38 -27.54
CA THR A 81 -31.02 -10.04 -26.98
C THR A 81 -29.67 -10.02 -26.26
N LEU A 82 -29.36 -11.06 -25.47
CA LEU A 82 -28.06 -11.19 -24.81
C LEU A 82 -26.90 -11.22 -25.81
N TRP A 83 -26.98 -12.05 -26.86
CA TRP A 83 -25.93 -12.20 -27.86
C TRP A 83 -25.72 -10.95 -28.72
N ASN A 84 -26.81 -10.23 -29.03
CA ASN A 84 -26.75 -9.01 -29.82
C ASN A 84 -26.31 -7.78 -28.99
N SER A 85 -26.24 -7.90 -27.67
CA SER A 85 -25.78 -6.81 -26.81
C SER A 85 -24.26 -6.78 -26.79
N ASN A 86 -23.68 -5.74 -27.40
CA ASN A 86 -22.22 -5.57 -27.45
C ASN A 86 -21.60 -5.21 -26.09
N ASP A 87 -22.41 -4.79 -25.12
CA ASP A 87 -21.97 -4.49 -23.75
C ASP A 87 -23.05 -4.86 -22.72
N SER A 88 -22.59 -5.21 -21.54
CA SER A 88 -23.34 -5.57 -20.33
C SER A 88 -24.42 -4.55 -19.95
N TRP A 89 -24.17 -3.24 -20.09
CA TRP A 89 -25.16 -2.22 -19.79
C TRP A 89 -26.35 -2.24 -20.76
N PHE A 90 -26.07 -2.39 -22.05
CA PHE A 90 -27.12 -2.53 -23.06
C PHE A 90 -27.91 -3.81 -22.83
N ALA A 91 -27.22 -4.93 -22.53
CA ALA A 91 -27.88 -6.18 -22.20
C ALA A 91 -28.82 -6.04 -20.99
N PHE A 92 -28.38 -5.36 -19.94
CA PHE A 92 -29.21 -5.07 -18.77
C PHE A 92 -30.50 -4.33 -19.16
N LYS A 93 -30.39 -3.21 -19.91
CA LYS A 93 -31.56 -2.42 -20.31
C LYS A 93 -32.56 -3.23 -21.13
N GLU A 94 -32.07 -3.94 -22.14
CA GLU A 94 -32.91 -4.74 -23.04
C GLU A 94 -33.55 -5.92 -22.30
N LEU A 95 -32.81 -6.62 -21.44
CA LEU A 95 -33.35 -7.73 -20.65
C LEU A 95 -34.30 -7.27 -19.54
N ALA A 96 -34.06 -6.11 -18.93
CA ALA A 96 -34.98 -5.51 -17.96
C ALA A 96 -36.28 -5.08 -18.63
N GLY A 97 -36.21 -4.45 -19.81
CA GLY A 97 -37.39 -4.11 -20.62
C GLY A 97 -38.18 -5.35 -21.03
N TYR A 98 -37.49 -6.39 -21.52
CA TYR A 98 -38.07 -7.71 -21.79
C TYR A 98 -38.80 -8.27 -20.56
N SER A 99 -38.15 -8.23 -19.39
CA SER A 99 -38.71 -8.77 -18.13
C SER A 99 -39.93 -7.98 -17.67
N TYR A 100 -39.89 -6.66 -17.80
CA TYR A 100 -40.98 -5.76 -17.42
C TYR A 100 -42.23 -5.99 -18.27
N HIS A 101 -42.08 -6.09 -19.60
CA HIS A 101 -43.19 -6.40 -20.50
C HIS A 101 -43.92 -7.69 -20.14
N PHE A 102 -43.18 -8.67 -19.61
CA PHE A 102 -43.74 -9.95 -19.19
C PHE A 102 -44.22 -10.01 -17.75
N LEU A 103 -43.84 -9.07 -16.90
CA LEU A 103 -44.42 -8.88 -15.57
C LEU A 103 -45.77 -8.17 -15.64
N VAL A 104 -45.95 -7.25 -16.57
CA VAL A 104 -47.19 -6.47 -16.71
C VAL A 104 -48.35 -7.31 -17.29
N ASN A 105 -48.07 -8.29 -18.15
CA ASN A 105 -49.08 -9.23 -18.67
C ASN A 105 -49.28 -10.44 -17.71
N GLN A 106 -50.36 -10.42 -16.92
CA GLN A 106 -50.62 -11.23 -15.72
C GLN A 106 -50.86 -12.76 -15.88
N ASN A 107 -50.26 -13.46 -16.85
CA ASN A 107 -50.45 -14.92 -16.98
C ASN A 107 -49.48 -15.74 -16.11
N LYS A 108 -49.99 -16.68 -15.30
CA LYS A 108 -49.22 -17.48 -14.31
C LYS A 108 -48.06 -18.30 -14.91
N ALA A 109 -48.21 -18.83 -16.13
CA ALA A 109 -47.14 -19.55 -16.84
C ALA A 109 -45.98 -18.61 -17.27
N TRP A 110 -46.26 -17.31 -17.39
CA TRP A 110 -45.31 -16.30 -17.85
C TRP A 110 -44.26 -15.90 -16.80
N ASN A 111 -44.58 -16.09 -15.52
CA ASN A 111 -43.68 -15.77 -14.40
C ASN A 111 -42.32 -16.48 -14.48
N ARG A 112 -42.25 -17.68 -15.08
CA ARG A 112 -40.98 -18.42 -15.21
C ARG A 112 -40.03 -17.77 -16.23
N HIS A 113 -40.57 -17.16 -17.29
CA HIS A 113 -39.77 -16.48 -18.33
C HIS A 113 -39.35 -15.09 -17.91
N ALA A 114 -40.23 -14.35 -17.22
CA ALA A 114 -39.87 -13.07 -16.61
C ALA A 114 -38.74 -13.22 -15.58
N ARG A 115 -38.77 -14.27 -14.74
CA ARG A 115 -37.68 -14.57 -13.80
C ARG A 115 -36.35 -14.88 -14.49
N TYR A 116 -36.37 -15.55 -15.64
CA TYR A 116 -35.15 -15.87 -16.40
C TYR A 116 -34.53 -14.61 -17.02
N GLY A 117 -35.33 -13.78 -17.69
CA GLY A 117 -34.88 -12.49 -18.22
C GLY A 117 -34.36 -11.57 -17.12
N LEU A 118 -35.05 -11.54 -15.97
CA LEU A 118 -34.64 -10.75 -14.82
C LEU A 118 -33.33 -11.27 -14.22
N ALA A 119 -33.13 -12.59 -14.13
CA ALA A 119 -31.87 -13.17 -13.67
C ALA A 119 -30.70 -12.77 -14.58
N LEU A 120 -30.86 -12.86 -15.91
CA LEU A 120 -29.83 -12.42 -16.85
C LEU A 120 -29.59 -10.91 -16.79
N ALA A 121 -30.65 -10.11 -16.61
CA ALA A 121 -30.53 -8.67 -16.40
C ALA A 121 -29.73 -8.35 -15.13
N ILE A 122 -29.99 -9.05 -14.02
CA ILE A 122 -29.24 -8.92 -12.77
C ILE A 122 -27.76 -9.27 -12.98
N VAL A 123 -27.47 -10.39 -13.67
CA VAL A 123 -26.08 -10.78 -13.98
C VAL A 123 -25.38 -9.70 -14.81
N ALA A 124 -26.04 -9.18 -15.86
CA ALA A 124 -25.51 -8.11 -16.69
C ALA A 124 -25.22 -6.84 -15.87
N PHE A 125 -26.15 -6.46 -14.98
CA PHE A 125 -25.98 -5.32 -14.08
C PHE A 125 -24.85 -5.54 -13.08
N CYS A 126 -24.72 -6.74 -12.50
CA CYS A 126 -23.62 -7.07 -11.59
C CYS A 126 -22.26 -7.00 -12.27
N ILE A 127 -22.16 -7.44 -13.53
CA ILE A 127 -20.91 -7.40 -14.30
C ILE A 127 -20.56 -5.96 -14.68
N PHE A 128 -21.54 -5.18 -15.15
CA PHE A 128 -21.35 -3.77 -15.45
C PHE A 128 -20.94 -2.96 -14.20
N GLY A 129 -21.70 -3.12 -13.12
CA GLY A 129 -21.42 -2.47 -11.84
C GLY A 129 -20.08 -2.91 -11.26
N GLY A 130 -19.74 -4.20 -11.37
CA GLY A 130 -18.44 -4.75 -10.97
C GLY A 130 -17.29 -4.18 -11.79
N ALA A 131 -17.45 -4.04 -13.10
CA ALA A 131 -16.46 -3.45 -14.00
C ALA A 131 -16.15 -2.00 -13.65
N LEU A 132 -17.19 -1.18 -13.40
CA LEU A 132 -17.02 0.22 -12.98
C LEU A 132 -16.41 0.31 -11.58
N ALA A 133 -16.94 -0.45 -10.61
CA ALA A 133 -16.47 -0.42 -9.24
C ALA A 133 -15.01 -0.86 -9.13
N LEU A 134 -14.63 -1.99 -9.75
CA LEU A 134 -13.26 -2.49 -9.71
C LEU A 134 -12.32 -1.76 -10.67
N GLY A 135 -12.83 -1.13 -11.75
CA GLY A 135 -12.05 -0.21 -12.55
C GLY A 135 -11.58 1.00 -11.74
N ILE A 136 -12.41 1.52 -10.82
CA ILE A 136 -12.09 2.68 -9.98
C ILE A 136 -11.31 2.25 -8.72
N VAL A 137 -11.83 1.28 -7.97
CA VAL A 137 -11.31 0.90 -6.65
C VAL A 137 -10.25 -0.19 -6.74
N GLY A 138 -10.27 -1.03 -7.77
CA GLY A 138 -9.33 -2.16 -7.93
C GLY A 138 -7.86 -1.77 -7.85
N PRO A 139 -7.40 -0.70 -8.53
CA PRO A 139 -6.03 -0.21 -8.38
C PRO A 139 -5.67 0.17 -6.93
N SER A 140 -6.59 0.81 -6.21
CA SER A 140 -6.37 1.20 -4.81
C SER A 140 -6.30 -0.01 -3.87
N LEU A 141 -6.98 -1.12 -4.18
CA LEU A 141 -6.87 -2.38 -3.42
C LEU A 141 -5.51 -3.07 -3.62
N LEU A 142 -4.83 -2.79 -4.72
CA LEU A 142 -3.48 -3.31 -5.00
C LEU A 142 -2.39 -2.41 -4.44
N GLN A 143 -2.71 -1.13 -4.20
CA GLN A 143 -1.82 -0.21 -3.54
C GLN A 143 -1.77 -0.55 -2.05
N ILE A 144 -0.64 -1.07 -1.60
CA ILE A 144 -0.44 -1.55 -0.23
C ILE A 144 0.26 -0.52 0.67
N GLY A 145 0.82 0.55 0.10
CA GLY A 145 1.45 1.61 0.89
C GLY A 145 2.19 2.67 0.08
N THR A 146 3.06 3.38 0.78
CA THR A 146 3.90 4.49 0.28
C THR A 146 5.36 4.29 0.66
N VAL A 147 5.83 3.05 0.59
CA VAL A 147 7.16 2.62 1.03
C VAL A 147 8.00 2.08 -0.13
N ALA A 148 9.31 2.31 -0.08
CA ALA A 148 10.26 1.74 -1.03
C ALA A 148 11.46 1.13 -0.31
N PRO A 149 12.09 0.12 -0.92
CA PRO A 149 13.33 -0.44 -0.41
C PRO A 149 14.45 0.59 -0.54
N VAL A 150 15.34 0.60 0.45
CA VAL A 150 16.44 1.56 0.50
C VAL A 150 17.57 1.16 -0.45
N ARG A 151 18.22 2.15 -1.05
CA ARG A 151 19.44 1.97 -1.81
C ARG A 151 20.60 1.77 -0.82
N PRO A 152 21.31 0.63 -0.82
CA PRO A 152 22.37 0.38 0.16
C PRO A 152 23.46 1.47 0.20
N SER A 153 23.80 2.07 -0.95
CA SER A 153 24.82 3.12 -1.04
C SER A 153 24.44 4.46 -0.40
N SER A 154 23.17 4.69 -0.07
CA SER A 154 22.76 5.90 0.66
C SER A 154 22.71 5.69 2.17
N VAL A 155 22.93 4.46 2.66
CA VAL A 155 22.87 4.16 4.09
C VAL A 155 24.21 4.52 4.71
N TYR A 156 24.15 5.39 5.72
CA TYR A 156 25.29 5.82 6.49
C TYR A 156 24.90 5.86 7.96
N TYR A 157 25.67 5.19 8.82
CA TYR A 157 25.48 5.29 10.26
C TYR A 157 26.84 5.52 10.92
N PRO A 158 27.04 6.64 11.66
CA PRO A 158 28.36 6.95 12.19
C PRO A 158 28.76 5.93 13.26
N VAL A 159 30.00 5.43 13.18
CA VAL A 159 30.59 4.57 14.21
C VAL A 159 30.69 5.33 15.52
N THR A 160 30.34 4.65 16.63
CA THR A 160 30.48 5.20 17.97
C THR A 160 31.96 5.40 18.31
N PRO A 161 32.42 6.63 18.59
CA PRO A 161 33.81 6.93 18.87
C PRO A 161 34.23 6.45 20.25
N GLN A 162 35.54 6.35 20.47
CA GLN A 162 36.07 6.12 21.80
C GLN A 162 35.84 7.37 22.67
N PRO A 163 35.45 7.22 23.95
CA PRO A 163 35.18 8.36 24.84
C PRO A 163 36.38 9.31 25.04
N THR A 164 37.59 8.84 24.75
CA THR A 164 38.85 9.60 24.88
C THR A 164 39.12 10.52 23.69
N VAL A 165 38.42 10.36 22.56
CA VAL A 165 38.62 11.14 21.34
C VAL A 165 37.51 12.18 21.19
N TYR A 166 37.63 13.28 21.93
CA TYR A 166 36.59 14.32 22.03
C TYR A 166 36.14 14.91 20.68
N VAL A 167 37.05 15.04 19.72
CA VAL A 167 36.72 15.57 18.39
C VAL A 167 35.72 14.65 17.68
N ASP A 168 35.91 13.34 17.76
CA ASP A 168 35.02 12.37 17.11
C ASP A 168 33.68 12.29 17.84
N VAL A 169 33.68 12.40 19.18
CA VAL A 169 32.45 12.53 19.98
C VAL A 169 31.62 13.75 19.52
N LEU A 170 32.26 14.89 19.31
CA LEU A 170 31.57 16.11 18.83
C LEU A 170 31.07 15.96 17.38
N LYS A 171 31.84 15.29 16.51
CA LYS A 171 31.41 14.99 15.13
C LYS A 171 30.21 14.05 15.11
N GLU A 172 30.27 12.94 15.83
CA GLU A 172 29.16 11.99 15.97
C GLU A 172 27.90 12.68 16.49
N PHE A 173 28.06 13.52 17.52
CA PHE A 173 26.99 14.33 18.07
C PHE A 173 26.36 15.24 17.00
N GLY A 174 27.18 15.97 16.24
CA GLY A 174 26.73 16.84 15.16
C GLY A 174 25.96 16.09 14.06
N MET A 175 26.42 14.90 13.68
CA MET A 175 25.74 14.06 12.67
C MET A 175 24.39 13.52 13.18
N ARG A 176 24.27 13.20 14.47
CA ARG A 176 23.02 12.65 15.04
C ARG A 176 22.01 13.71 15.45
N ALA A 177 22.45 14.94 15.71
CA ALA A 177 21.59 16.04 16.17
C ALA A 177 20.38 16.31 15.24
N PRO A 178 20.50 16.33 13.89
CA PRO A 178 19.35 16.51 13.01
C PRO A 178 18.26 15.45 13.19
N GLY A 179 18.61 14.18 13.41
CA GLY A 179 17.64 13.11 13.68
C GLY A 179 16.89 13.34 14.99
N VAL A 180 17.60 13.78 16.03
CA VAL A 180 17.02 14.16 17.33
C VAL A 180 16.04 15.33 17.20
N LEU A 181 16.43 16.39 16.48
CA LEU A 181 15.58 17.55 16.26
C LEU A 181 14.35 17.21 15.41
N ARG A 182 14.47 16.33 14.41
CA ARG A 182 13.33 15.80 13.66
C ARG A 182 12.38 15.02 14.56
N ALA A 183 12.88 14.17 15.45
CA ALA A 183 12.04 13.44 16.40
C ALA A 183 11.27 14.38 17.33
N LEU A 184 11.93 15.41 17.88
CA LEU A 184 11.28 16.43 18.70
C LEU A 184 10.22 17.23 17.93
N GLY A 185 10.53 17.65 16.69
CA GLY A 185 9.58 18.35 15.83
C GLY A 185 8.34 17.51 15.48
N SER A 186 8.54 16.22 15.20
CA SER A 186 7.44 15.28 14.95
C SER A 186 6.50 15.14 16.15
N VAL A 187 7.03 15.18 17.38
CA VAL A 187 6.20 15.12 18.60
C VAL A 187 5.32 16.34 18.74
N GLU A 188 5.84 17.55 18.50
CA GLU A 188 5.06 18.78 18.62
C GLU A 188 3.89 18.83 17.62
N ALA A 189 4.07 18.24 16.43
CA ALA A 189 3.03 18.22 15.41
C ALA A 189 2.04 17.06 15.52
N ALA A 190 2.50 15.88 15.96
CA ALA A 190 1.73 14.64 15.93
C ALA A 190 1.42 14.09 17.33
N LYS A 191 1.50 14.94 18.38
CA LYS A 191 1.30 14.55 19.80
C LYS A 191 0.07 13.66 19.99
N VAL A 192 -1.07 14.02 19.41
CA VAL A 192 -2.34 13.28 19.56
C VAL A 192 -2.25 11.86 18.99
N THR A 193 -1.66 11.70 17.81
CA THR A 193 -1.53 10.39 17.15
C THR A 193 -0.37 9.55 17.68
N MET A 194 0.58 10.11 18.41
CA MET A 194 1.68 9.32 18.97
C MET A 194 1.42 8.89 20.41
N ARG A 195 0.61 9.67 21.14
CA ARG A 195 0.27 9.39 22.54
C ARG A 195 -0.44 8.06 22.76
N PHE A 196 -1.18 7.52 21.78
CA PHE A 196 -1.81 6.21 21.95
C PHE A 196 -0.83 5.03 21.88
N ARG A 197 0.39 5.23 21.36
CA ARG A 197 1.42 4.18 21.23
C ARG A 197 2.40 4.13 22.40
N VAL A 198 2.37 5.16 23.25
CA VAL A 198 3.29 5.33 24.37
C VAL A 198 2.47 5.53 25.62
N ASN A 199 2.61 4.62 26.58
CA ASN A 199 1.98 4.77 27.87
C ASN A 199 2.92 5.56 28.79
N VAL A 200 2.45 6.70 29.29
CA VAL A 200 3.16 7.53 30.27
C VAL A 200 2.23 7.72 31.46
N ASP A 201 2.66 7.23 32.61
CA ASP A 201 1.94 7.35 33.87
C ASP A 201 2.72 8.25 34.82
N TYR A 202 2.02 9.17 35.47
CA TYR A 202 2.64 10.21 36.30
C TYR A 202 1.93 10.32 37.63
N ASP A 203 2.68 9.97 38.68
CA ASP A 203 2.25 9.94 40.05
C ASP A 203 2.88 11.11 40.80
N ARG A 204 2.06 12.12 41.11
CA ARG A 204 2.45 13.31 41.89
C ARG A 204 2.52 13.04 43.39
N GLU A 205 1.93 11.94 43.85
CA GLU A 205 1.76 11.61 45.25
C GLU A 205 2.56 10.36 45.64
N ALA A 206 3.65 10.08 44.90
CA ALA A 206 4.47 8.89 45.14
C ALA A 206 5.12 8.87 46.53
N GLY A 207 5.23 10.03 47.17
CA GLY A 207 5.62 10.19 48.56
C GLY A 207 6.07 11.62 48.88
N THR A 208 6.71 11.78 50.03
CA THR A 208 7.39 13.02 50.42
C THR A 208 8.83 12.72 50.82
N SER A 209 9.74 13.63 50.50
CA SER A 209 11.14 13.56 50.91
C SER A 209 11.27 13.82 52.41
N ALA A 210 12.46 13.56 52.96
CA ALA A 210 12.77 13.87 54.37
C ALA A 210 12.55 15.35 54.73
N ASN A 211 12.64 16.25 53.74
CA ASN A 211 12.46 17.69 53.90
C ASN A 211 11.02 18.16 53.62
N GLY A 212 10.08 17.22 53.43
CA GLY A 212 8.67 17.52 53.14
C GLY A 212 8.36 17.89 51.68
N GLU A 213 9.38 17.96 50.81
CA GLU A 213 9.17 18.21 49.37
C GLU A 213 8.51 16.98 48.69
N PRO A 214 7.57 17.17 47.76
CA PRO A 214 6.84 16.07 47.12
C PRO A 214 7.75 15.23 46.22
N ILE A 215 7.58 13.90 46.28
CA ILE A 215 8.26 12.96 45.38
C ILE A 215 7.33 12.66 44.20
N HIS A 216 7.79 12.99 43.01
CA HIS A 216 7.09 12.67 41.78
C HIS A 216 7.71 11.44 41.13
N ARG A 217 6.87 10.54 40.61
CA ARG A 217 7.29 9.35 39.87
C ARG A 217 6.64 9.34 38.50
N LEU A 218 7.44 9.17 37.47
CA LEU A 218 7.00 8.97 36.11
C LEU A 218 7.40 7.56 35.67
N THR A 219 6.46 6.80 35.11
CA THR A 219 6.75 5.52 34.45
C THR A 219 6.32 5.57 33.00
N TYR A 220 7.05 4.89 32.13
CA TYR A 220 6.72 4.84 30.71
C TYR A 220 7.00 3.50 30.09
N ASN A 221 6.25 3.17 29.04
CA ASN A 221 6.52 2.02 28.20
C ASN A 221 5.98 2.21 26.79
N TYR A 222 6.66 1.61 25.82
CA TYR A 222 6.22 1.52 24.43
C TYR A 222 6.77 0.26 23.76
N ARG A 223 6.18 -0.08 22.61
CA ARG A 223 6.60 -1.24 21.82
C ARG A 223 6.81 -0.87 20.37
N LEU A 224 7.86 -1.44 19.79
CA LEU A 224 8.21 -1.35 18.38
C LEU A 224 8.37 -2.77 17.83
N ASN A 225 7.89 -3.01 16.62
CA ASN A 225 8.11 -4.26 15.92
C ASN A 225 8.99 -4.06 14.69
N GLY A 226 9.36 -5.15 14.01
CA GLY A 226 10.14 -5.09 12.77
C GLY A 226 9.50 -4.25 11.66
N ILE A 227 8.18 -4.13 11.66
CA ILE A 227 7.42 -3.30 10.70
C ILE A 227 7.62 -1.82 11.02
N ASP A 228 7.61 -1.45 12.30
CA ASP A 228 7.89 -0.09 12.75
C ASP A 228 9.32 0.35 12.38
N PHE A 229 10.28 -0.57 12.43
CA PHE A 229 11.64 -0.35 11.95
C PHE A 229 11.78 -0.38 10.42
N GLY A 230 10.74 -0.80 9.69
CA GLY A 230 10.78 -0.97 8.23
C GLY A 230 11.61 -2.16 7.76
N LEU A 231 11.95 -3.14 8.61
CA LEU A 231 12.81 -4.27 8.24
C LEU A 231 12.10 -5.23 7.29
N GLN A 232 12.67 -5.49 6.11
CA GLN A 232 12.07 -6.38 5.11
C GLN A 232 11.99 -7.84 5.58
N GLN A 233 13.07 -8.31 6.20
CA GLN A 233 13.19 -9.69 6.71
C GLN A 233 13.11 -9.76 8.25
N GLY A 234 12.72 -8.67 8.91
CA GLY A 234 12.78 -8.53 10.36
C GLY A 234 11.42 -8.43 11.05
N VAL A 235 10.31 -8.75 10.37
CA VAL A 235 8.92 -8.53 10.86
C VAL A 235 8.68 -9.11 12.26
N SER A 236 9.35 -10.21 12.60
CA SER A 236 9.24 -10.89 13.90
C SER A 236 10.09 -10.30 15.04
N LEU A 237 10.85 -9.24 14.78
CA LEU A 237 11.58 -8.49 15.80
C LEU A 237 10.60 -7.68 16.64
N GLU A 238 10.76 -7.70 17.95
CA GLU A 238 10.04 -6.81 18.87
C GLU A 238 11.03 -6.18 19.86
N LEU A 239 10.87 -4.88 20.09
CA LEU A 239 11.50 -4.12 21.16
C LEU A 239 10.39 -3.60 22.08
N ALA A 240 10.45 -4.00 23.35
CA ALA A 240 9.62 -3.45 24.41
C ALA A 240 10.49 -2.60 25.34
N VAL A 241 10.24 -1.30 25.35
CA VAL A 241 10.94 -0.34 26.22
C VAL A 241 10.10 -0.08 27.45
N ARG A 242 10.73 -0.11 28.62
CA ARG A 242 10.14 0.26 29.91
C ARG A 242 11.11 1.15 30.66
N GLY A 243 10.60 2.17 31.32
CA GLY A 243 11.45 2.95 32.20
C GLY A 243 10.65 3.67 33.27
N ALA A 244 11.39 4.23 34.22
CA ALA A 244 10.84 5.09 35.24
C ALA A 244 11.86 6.15 35.65
N CYS A 245 11.34 7.28 36.13
CA CYS A 245 12.09 8.38 36.70
C CYS A 245 11.43 8.81 38.01
N VAL A 246 12.22 9.07 39.04
CA VAL A 246 11.75 9.55 40.35
C VAL A 246 12.58 10.75 40.77
N THR A 247 11.94 11.77 41.34
CA THR A 247 12.64 12.92 41.93
C THR A 247 13.47 12.49 43.14
N GLU A 248 14.76 12.77 43.09
CA GLU A 248 15.74 12.46 44.12
C GLU A 248 16.32 13.74 44.72
N TYR A 249 16.02 13.97 45.99
CA TYR A 249 16.45 15.14 46.75
C TYR A 249 17.72 14.88 47.57
N GLY A 250 18.00 13.61 47.90
CA GLY A 250 19.13 13.20 48.73
C GLY A 250 20.50 13.33 48.05
N TRP A 251 20.54 13.59 46.74
CA TRP A 251 21.80 13.83 46.03
C TRP A 251 22.30 15.26 46.15
N TYR A 252 21.48 16.22 46.58
CA TYR A 252 21.95 17.59 46.78
C TYR A 252 22.92 17.68 47.97
N ALA A 253 24.09 18.27 47.75
CA ALA A 253 25.08 18.50 48.78
C ALA A 253 24.84 19.87 49.44
N GLU A 254 24.53 19.89 50.73
CA GLU A 254 24.29 21.11 51.51
C GLU A 254 25.53 22.01 51.69
N THR A 255 26.69 21.62 51.16
CA THR A 255 27.88 22.47 51.14
C THR A 255 27.64 23.69 50.25
N GLN A 256 27.06 24.73 50.85
CA GLN A 256 26.69 25.98 50.19
C GLN A 256 27.93 26.69 49.67
N ARG A 257 28.15 26.59 48.36
CA ARG A 257 28.87 27.61 47.62
C ARG A 257 27.85 28.61 47.12
N GLU A 258 28.13 29.89 47.27
CA GLU A 258 27.20 30.98 46.90
C GLU A 258 26.75 30.87 45.43
N ASN A 259 27.64 30.39 44.55
CA ASN A 259 27.45 30.45 43.10
C ASN A 259 27.20 29.10 42.42
N THR A 260 26.99 28.01 43.16
CA THR A 260 26.78 26.68 42.56
C THR A 260 25.91 25.78 43.42
N ASP A 261 25.07 24.97 42.78
CA ASP A 261 24.47 23.78 43.40
C ASP A 261 25.32 22.55 43.05
N VAL A 262 25.60 21.71 44.05
CA VAL A 262 26.43 20.51 43.89
C VAL A 262 25.58 19.28 44.19
N TYR A 263 25.66 18.28 43.31
CA TYR A 263 24.91 17.03 43.43
C TYR A 263 25.87 15.84 43.46
N HIS A 264 25.79 15.00 44.49
CA HIS A 264 26.52 13.73 44.60
C HIS A 264 25.63 12.60 44.08
N LEU A 265 25.77 12.31 42.78
CA LEU A 265 24.92 11.34 42.10
C LEU A 265 25.13 9.94 42.68
N TRP A 266 24.03 9.20 42.83
CA TRP A 266 24.01 7.87 43.46
C TRP A 266 24.64 7.83 44.87
N GLY A 267 24.68 8.97 45.56
CA GLY A 267 25.29 9.10 46.89
C GLY A 267 26.82 9.03 46.89
N SER A 268 27.47 9.06 45.72
CA SER A 268 28.93 9.05 45.61
C SER A 268 29.50 10.45 45.48
N ARG A 269 30.55 10.76 46.25
CA ARG A 269 31.28 12.03 46.13
C ARG A 269 32.12 12.12 44.86
N ASP A 270 32.53 10.98 44.33
CA ASP A 270 33.33 10.89 43.10
C ASP A 270 32.48 11.20 41.86
N GLU A 271 31.16 11.00 41.96
CA GLU A 271 30.17 11.31 40.92
C GLU A 271 29.48 12.65 41.21
N SER A 272 30.28 13.71 41.39
CA SER A 272 29.75 15.04 41.65
C SER A 272 29.40 15.78 40.37
N PHE A 273 28.19 16.34 40.29
CA PHE A 273 27.76 17.25 39.23
C PHE A 273 27.53 18.65 39.79
N VAL A 274 27.97 19.69 39.06
CA VAL A 274 27.88 21.08 39.52
C VAL A 274 27.00 21.89 38.56
N VAL A 275 25.98 22.53 39.12
CA VAL A 275 25.11 23.47 38.40
C VAL A 275 25.51 24.90 38.77
N PRO A 276 26.08 25.68 37.83
CA PRO A 276 26.46 27.05 38.09
C PRO A 276 25.27 28.00 38.20
N ILE A 277 25.38 28.97 39.11
CA ILE A 277 24.38 29.98 39.48
C ILE A 277 24.96 31.40 39.30
N ASP A 278 26.13 31.53 38.68
CA ASP A 278 26.72 32.85 38.42
C ASP A 278 25.84 33.70 37.47
N PRO A 279 25.99 35.03 37.50
CA PRO A 279 25.16 35.95 36.72
C PRO A 279 25.14 35.71 35.21
N TYR A 280 26.12 35.00 34.64
CA TYR A 280 26.15 34.68 33.21
C TYR A 280 25.32 33.44 32.90
N ASN A 281 25.44 32.39 33.72
CA ASN A 281 24.72 31.12 33.50
C ASN A 281 23.21 31.20 33.77
N ILE A 282 22.78 32.07 34.67
CA ILE A 282 21.35 32.24 35.03
C ILE A 282 20.55 33.08 34.02
N GLN A 283 21.20 33.72 33.04
CA GLN A 283 20.53 34.49 31.99
C GLN A 283 19.86 33.61 30.94
N ASN A 284 20.26 32.34 30.85
CA ASN A 284 19.69 31.39 29.90
C ASN A 284 18.52 30.66 30.52
N ALA A 285 17.51 30.31 29.72
CA ALA A 285 16.39 29.52 30.21
C ALA A 285 16.85 28.09 30.59
N PRO A 286 16.03 27.35 31.37
CA PRO A 286 16.44 26.06 31.90
C PRO A 286 16.82 25.07 30.80
N LYS A 287 17.81 24.24 31.12
CA LYS A 287 18.24 23.10 30.29
C LYS A 287 18.38 21.87 31.17
N ALA A 288 18.58 20.70 30.57
CA ALA A 288 18.82 19.46 31.30
C ALA A 288 20.07 18.76 30.80
N THR A 289 20.72 18.01 31.70
CA THR A 289 21.85 17.14 31.36
C THR A 289 21.52 15.71 31.76
N PHE A 290 21.83 14.77 30.88
CA PHE A 290 21.55 13.36 31.06
C PHE A 290 22.86 12.62 31.32
N TRP A 291 22.99 12.03 32.50
CA TRP A 291 24.23 11.43 32.97
C TRP A 291 24.05 9.93 33.20
N SER A 292 24.76 9.09 32.45
CA SER A 292 24.69 7.63 32.61
C SER A 292 25.32 7.17 33.92
N HIS A 293 24.75 6.14 34.55
CA HIS A 293 25.36 5.50 35.72
C HIS A 293 26.78 4.97 35.40
N PRO A 294 27.76 5.06 36.31
CA PRO A 294 29.11 4.53 36.07
C PRO A 294 29.11 3.05 35.67
N ASP A 295 28.29 2.26 36.35
CA ASP A 295 28.01 0.86 36.03
C ASP A 295 26.97 0.63 34.91
N ALA A 296 26.58 1.64 34.13
CA ALA A 296 25.53 1.50 33.10
C ALA A 296 25.80 0.32 32.13
N VAL A 297 27.06 0.16 31.71
CA VAL A 297 27.47 -0.93 30.80
C VAL A 297 27.30 -2.30 31.45
N THR A 298 27.66 -2.44 32.73
CA THR A 298 27.54 -3.73 33.44
C THR A 298 26.08 -4.04 33.78
N GLN A 299 25.28 -3.02 34.13
CA GLN A 299 23.84 -3.15 34.32
C GLN A 299 23.14 -3.59 33.02
N TYR A 300 23.50 -2.97 31.89
CA TYR A 300 22.97 -3.31 30.57
C TYR A 300 23.32 -4.75 30.18
N ALA A 301 24.58 -5.14 30.35
CA ALA A 301 25.03 -6.50 30.05
C ALA A 301 24.40 -7.57 30.94
N ARG A 302 23.92 -7.21 32.13
CA ARG A 302 23.27 -8.14 33.07
C ARG A 302 21.79 -8.33 32.75
N ASP A 303 21.03 -7.24 32.71
CA ASP A 303 19.56 -7.26 32.71
C ASP A 303 18.92 -6.43 31.58
N ALA A 304 19.72 -5.93 30.63
CA ALA A 304 19.33 -4.91 29.64
C ALA A 304 18.69 -3.66 30.25
N ASN A 305 19.00 -3.40 31.52
CA ASN A 305 18.55 -2.24 32.28
C ASN A 305 19.73 -1.26 32.40
N THR A 306 19.48 0.02 32.21
CA THR A 306 20.48 1.07 32.38
C THR A 306 19.92 2.17 33.24
N SER A 307 20.59 2.44 34.37
CA SER A 307 20.28 3.59 35.21
C SER A 307 21.00 4.85 34.71
N PHE A 308 20.36 6.00 34.91
CA PHE A 308 20.91 7.31 34.58
C PHE A 308 20.23 8.41 35.41
N ALA A 309 20.83 9.59 35.41
CA ALA A 309 20.33 10.77 36.10
C ALA A 309 19.94 11.86 35.09
N ILE A 310 18.89 12.63 35.38
CA ILE A 310 18.55 13.85 34.65
C ILE A 310 18.68 15.04 35.61
N ILE A 311 19.68 15.88 35.37
CA ILE A 311 19.97 17.07 36.17
C ILE A 311 19.37 18.27 35.46
N VAL A 312 18.44 18.95 36.13
CA VAL A 312 17.87 20.21 35.63
C VAL A 312 18.76 21.38 36.01
N TRP A 313 19.03 22.25 35.04
CA TRP A 313 19.69 23.53 35.23
C TRP A 313 18.61 24.59 35.34
N SER A 314 17.86 24.61 36.44
CA SER A 314 16.79 25.60 36.65
C SER A 314 17.12 26.65 37.71
N ALA A 315 18.01 26.36 38.68
CA ALA A 315 18.31 27.25 39.81
C ALA A 315 18.56 28.72 39.40
N HIS A 316 17.89 29.65 40.10
CA HIS A 316 17.94 31.11 39.94
C HIS A 316 17.64 31.67 38.55
N ARG A 317 17.12 30.85 37.62
CA ARG A 317 16.62 31.36 36.34
C ARG A 317 15.29 32.07 36.57
N THR A 318 15.02 33.03 35.70
CA THR A 318 13.97 34.03 35.92
C THR A 318 12.61 33.51 35.41
N SER A 319 11.53 33.80 36.15
CA SER A 319 10.16 33.42 35.79
C SER A 319 9.18 34.60 35.97
N ILE A 320 8.22 34.72 35.05
CA ILE A 320 7.13 35.72 35.15
C ILE A 320 5.99 35.30 36.09
N THR A 321 5.88 34.01 36.38
CA THR A 321 4.81 33.43 37.20
C THR A 321 5.39 32.56 38.31
N GLU A 322 4.62 32.37 39.36
CA GLU A 322 4.93 31.41 40.41
C GLU A 322 4.74 29.97 39.91
N GLY A 323 5.71 29.10 40.16
CA GLY A 323 5.67 27.67 39.85
C GLY A 323 5.71 26.82 41.12
N ALA A 324 5.03 25.66 41.09
CA ALA A 324 4.99 24.70 42.19
C ALA A 324 5.57 23.32 41.82
N ASP A 325 5.84 23.05 40.55
CA ASP A 325 6.44 21.78 40.11
C ASP A 325 7.88 21.65 40.64
N PRO A 326 8.35 20.47 41.10
CA PRO A 326 9.64 20.33 41.76
C PRO A 326 10.84 20.90 41.00
N TRP A 327 10.86 20.85 39.66
CA TRP A 327 11.93 21.44 38.86
C TRP A 327 11.80 22.95 38.66
N TYR A 328 10.56 23.44 38.67
CA TYR A 328 10.19 24.82 38.36
C TYR A 328 9.69 25.61 39.56
N ALA A 329 9.80 25.05 40.77
CA ALA A 329 9.36 25.70 41.99
C ALA A 329 10.08 27.03 42.18
N THR A 330 9.32 28.10 42.36
CA THR A 330 9.86 29.46 42.43
C THR A 330 9.86 30.02 43.84
N GLU A 331 10.62 31.09 44.02
CA GLU A 331 10.54 32.00 45.16
C GLU A 331 10.61 33.44 44.64
N GLU A 332 10.24 34.40 45.48
CA GLU A 332 10.37 35.82 45.14
C GLU A 332 11.84 36.20 44.94
N ARG A 333 12.09 36.95 43.87
CA ARG A 333 13.43 37.37 43.51
C ARG A 333 13.93 38.42 44.49
N ASN A 334 14.95 38.07 45.28
CA ASN A 334 15.64 39.00 46.16
C ASN A 334 17.00 39.42 45.57
N SER A 335 16.97 40.11 44.43
CA SER A 335 18.17 40.57 43.72
C SER A 335 18.09 42.05 43.43
N THR A 336 19.22 42.76 43.59
CA THR A 336 19.37 44.16 43.22
C THR A 336 19.51 44.36 41.71
N VAL A 337 19.75 43.29 40.95
CA VAL A 337 19.82 43.33 39.48
C VAL A 337 18.42 43.24 38.91
N GLU A 338 18.02 44.27 38.15
CA GLU A 338 16.73 44.36 37.49
C GLU A 338 16.42 43.08 36.69
N ALA A 339 15.22 42.56 36.87
CA ALA A 339 14.79 41.36 36.18
C ALA A 339 14.34 41.71 34.76
N PRO A 340 14.77 40.95 33.74
CA PRO A 340 14.20 41.10 32.40
C PRO A 340 12.69 40.83 32.43
N PHE A 341 11.92 41.62 31.68
CA PHE A 341 10.45 41.51 31.54
C PHE A 341 9.66 41.64 32.85
N ASP A 342 10.18 42.40 33.82
CA ASP A 342 9.53 42.61 35.13
C ASP A 342 9.23 41.30 35.88
N ALA A 343 10.10 40.31 35.68
CA ALA A 343 9.91 39.00 36.27
C ALA A 343 10.23 38.99 37.78
N HIS A 344 9.18 38.85 38.58
CA HIS A 344 9.26 38.91 40.05
C HIS A 344 9.75 37.61 40.70
N PHE A 345 9.82 36.51 39.95
CA PHE A 345 10.17 35.20 40.48
C PHE A 345 11.48 34.68 39.88
N TRP A 346 12.14 33.82 40.64
CA TRP A 346 13.19 32.94 40.13
C TRP A 346 13.03 31.53 40.68
N MET A 347 13.57 30.53 39.98
CA MET A 347 13.49 29.15 40.46
C MET A 347 14.38 28.94 41.69
N ARG A 348 13.83 28.29 42.71
CA ARG A 348 14.51 27.96 43.96
C ARG A 348 15.77 27.14 43.69
N ARG A 349 16.77 27.27 44.56
CA ARG A 349 17.95 26.39 44.56
C ARG A 349 17.59 24.94 44.92
N ALA A 350 18.56 24.05 44.75
CA ALA A 350 18.48 22.65 45.19
C ALA A 350 17.25 21.91 44.62
N ARG A 351 16.96 22.13 43.33
CA ARG A 351 15.89 21.39 42.65
C ARG A 351 16.30 19.92 42.49
N PRO A 352 15.36 18.96 42.58
CA PRO A 352 15.70 17.54 42.58
C PRO A 352 16.26 17.08 41.24
N VAL A 353 17.23 16.18 41.30
CA VAL A 353 17.67 15.39 40.14
C VAL A 353 16.63 14.30 39.91
N LEU A 354 16.44 13.83 38.67
CA LEU A 354 15.67 12.59 38.46
C LEU A 354 16.61 11.39 38.45
N SER A 355 16.32 10.43 39.31
CA SER A 355 16.91 9.09 39.26
C SER A 355 16.06 8.23 38.32
N CYS A 356 16.64 7.83 37.20
CA CYS A 356 15.94 7.13 36.12
C CYS A 356 16.56 5.77 35.82
N TRP A 357 15.75 4.89 35.23
CA TRP A 357 16.21 3.67 34.59
C TRP A 357 15.39 3.36 33.34
N GLU A 358 16.01 2.72 32.36
CA GLU A 358 15.37 2.23 31.14
C GLU A 358 15.81 0.78 30.87
N GLN A 359 14.85 -0.09 30.58
CA GLN A 359 15.06 -1.47 30.20
C GLN A 359 14.56 -1.71 28.76
N ASN A 360 15.45 -2.25 27.93
CA ASN A 360 15.20 -2.55 26.52
C ASN A 360 15.10 -4.06 26.32
N LEU A 361 13.86 -4.58 26.34
CA LEU A 361 13.59 -6.01 26.19
C LEU A 361 13.41 -6.35 24.71
N TRP A 362 14.28 -7.20 24.19
CA TRP A 362 14.23 -7.67 22.80
C TRP A 362 13.56 -9.03 22.71
N SER A 363 12.89 -9.29 21.59
CA SER A 363 12.49 -10.66 21.25
C SER A 363 12.54 -10.88 19.74
N TRP A 364 12.77 -12.13 19.36
CA TRP A 364 12.75 -12.58 17.97
C TRP A 364 11.81 -13.78 17.83
N ALA A 365 10.78 -13.64 16.99
CA ALA A 365 9.77 -14.69 16.79
C ALA A 365 9.12 -15.17 18.10
N GLY A 366 8.90 -14.23 19.03
CA GLY A 366 8.33 -14.48 20.35
C GLY A 366 9.31 -15.06 21.38
N GLN A 367 10.55 -15.35 21.00
CA GLN A 367 11.59 -15.78 21.93
C GLN A 367 12.33 -14.56 22.50
N PRO A 368 12.35 -14.38 23.84
CA PRO A 368 13.03 -13.26 24.45
C PRO A 368 14.54 -13.35 24.21
N VAL A 369 15.16 -12.22 23.91
CA VAL A 369 16.60 -12.04 23.76
C VAL A 369 17.04 -11.00 24.77
N ARG A 370 18.09 -11.30 25.53
CA ARG A 370 18.44 -10.49 26.70
C ARG A 370 18.88 -9.09 26.31
N THR A 371 19.81 -8.96 25.37
CA THR A 371 20.33 -7.68 24.89
C THR A 371 20.30 -7.61 23.37
N VAL A 372 20.41 -6.40 22.80
CA VAL A 372 20.47 -6.21 21.34
C VAL A 372 21.66 -6.96 20.72
N SER A 373 22.79 -7.02 21.44
CA SER A 373 24.02 -7.69 20.98
C SER A 373 23.87 -9.21 20.84
N GLU A 374 22.90 -9.81 21.54
CA GLU A 374 22.61 -11.24 21.49
C GLU A 374 21.67 -11.61 20.33
N LEU A 375 21.03 -10.63 19.67
CA LEU A 375 20.16 -10.88 18.53
C LEU A 375 20.88 -11.62 17.40
N LYS A 376 22.17 -11.34 17.17
CA LYS A 376 23.00 -12.03 16.18
C LYS A 376 23.11 -13.55 16.41
N ASN A 377 22.89 -14.00 17.65
CA ASN A 377 22.93 -15.41 18.03
C ASN A 377 21.54 -16.05 18.06
N ALA A 378 20.46 -15.30 17.79
CA ALA A 378 19.11 -15.82 17.79
C ALA A 378 18.92 -16.81 16.64
N THR A 379 18.36 -17.98 16.95
CA THR A 379 18.16 -19.05 15.96
C THR A 379 17.20 -18.61 14.86
N GLY A 380 17.63 -18.68 13.61
CA GLY A 380 16.80 -18.33 12.45
C GLY A 380 16.60 -16.83 12.25
N ILE A 381 17.46 -15.98 12.84
CA ILE A 381 17.46 -14.55 12.54
C ILE A 381 17.79 -14.32 11.06
N LYS A 382 16.99 -13.47 10.41
CA LYS A 382 17.15 -13.11 9.00
C LYS A 382 17.58 -11.65 8.79
N ILE A 383 17.74 -10.90 9.87
CA ILE A 383 18.19 -9.51 9.83
C ILE A 383 19.69 -9.51 9.49
N PRO A 384 20.14 -8.77 8.47
CA PRO A 384 21.55 -8.66 8.12
C PRO A 384 22.40 -8.12 9.26
N GLN A 385 23.65 -8.59 9.34
CA GLN A 385 24.58 -8.23 10.42
C GLN A 385 24.86 -6.73 10.49
N SER A 386 24.87 -6.03 9.36
CA SER A 386 25.03 -4.58 9.28
C SER A 386 23.89 -3.83 9.97
N LEU A 387 22.64 -4.25 9.76
CA LEU A 387 21.47 -3.67 10.43
C LEU A 387 21.45 -4.01 11.93
N LEU A 388 21.88 -5.22 12.31
CA LEU A 388 22.04 -5.57 13.72
C LEU A 388 23.10 -4.70 14.42
N ALA A 389 24.21 -4.39 13.74
CA ALA A 389 25.23 -3.49 14.27
C ALA A 389 24.68 -2.06 14.47
N VAL A 390 23.83 -1.57 13.57
CA VAL A 390 23.14 -0.28 13.73
C VAL A 390 22.20 -0.31 14.94
N LEU A 391 21.40 -1.36 15.12
CA LEU A 391 20.56 -1.50 16.32
C LEU A 391 21.41 -1.55 17.59
N GLU A 392 22.53 -2.26 17.57
CA GLU A 392 23.46 -2.33 18.69
C GLU A 392 24.01 -0.95 19.05
N ALA A 393 24.52 -0.21 18.07
CA ALA A 393 25.00 1.16 18.28
C ALA A 393 23.90 2.12 18.75
N ALA A 394 22.67 1.95 18.25
CA ALA A 394 21.55 2.83 18.56
C ALA A 394 20.88 2.56 19.92
N PHE A 395 20.95 1.34 20.45
CA PHE A 395 20.20 0.93 21.64
C PHE A 395 21.05 0.41 22.80
N THR A 396 22.39 0.50 22.69
CA THR A 396 23.29 0.24 23.83
C THR A 396 23.14 1.31 24.93
N THR A 397 22.82 2.55 24.56
CA THR A 397 22.51 3.63 25.50
C THR A 397 21.03 4.00 25.38
N PRO A 398 20.33 4.26 26.49
CA PRO A 398 18.95 4.73 26.46
C PRO A 398 18.75 5.89 25.50
N VAL A 399 17.76 5.76 24.62
CA VAL A 399 17.50 6.77 23.57
C VAL A 399 17.14 8.12 24.19
N LEU A 400 16.53 8.10 25.39
CA LEU A 400 16.23 9.30 26.16
C LEU A 400 17.49 10.11 26.54
N ILE A 401 18.58 9.44 26.94
CA ILE A 401 19.86 10.09 27.25
C ILE A 401 20.43 10.75 26.00
N ARG A 402 20.45 10.02 24.88
CA ARG A 402 20.96 10.53 23.61
C ARG A 402 20.15 11.74 23.15
N LEU A 403 18.83 11.65 23.18
CA LEU A 403 17.93 12.76 22.81
C LEU A 403 18.14 13.98 23.71
N GLY A 404 18.18 13.75 25.02
CA GLY A 404 18.35 14.81 26.00
C GLY A 404 19.67 15.56 25.82
N ASN A 405 20.78 14.85 25.68
CA ASN A 405 22.07 15.48 25.45
C ASN A 405 22.19 16.10 24.04
N ALA A 406 21.67 15.44 23.00
CA ALA A 406 21.73 15.92 21.61
C ALA A 406 20.84 17.14 21.33
N SER A 407 19.74 17.27 22.05
CA SER A 407 18.86 18.45 21.94
C SER A 407 19.42 19.67 22.68
N GLY A 408 20.38 19.48 23.59
CA GLY A 408 21.04 20.54 24.34
C GLY A 408 20.03 21.42 25.06
N ASP A 409 20.04 22.71 24.74
CA ASP A 409 19.09 23.67 25.32
C ASP A 409 17.63 23.36 24.95
N SER A 410 17.36 22.72 23.82
CA SER A 410 15.99 22.39 23.37
C SER A 410 15.42 21.12 24.00
N ALA A 411 16.14 20.50 24.95
CA ALA A 411 15.68 19.32 25.67
C ALA A 411 14.39 19.58 26.46
N LEU A 412 14.29 20.75 27.08
CA LEU A 412 13.12 21.16 27.86
C LEU A 412 12.19 21.99 26.99
N ARG A 413 10.89 21.72 27.08
CA ARG A 413 9.83 22.47 26.41
C ARG A 413 9.78 23.91 26.91
N SER A 414 10.02 24.11 28.21
CA SER A 414 10.12 25.44 28.83
C SER A 414 11.14 26.35 28.16
N ARG A 415 12.23 25.81 27.60
CA ARG A 415 13.21 26.59 26.81
C ARG A 415 12.70 26.94 25.42
N THR A 416 11.95 26.06 24.77
CA THR A 416 11.47 26.30 23.40
C THR A 416 10.49 27.47 23.29
N THR A 417 9.79 27.81 24.39
CA THR A 417 8.89 28.96 24.47
C THR A 417 9.55 30.21 25.05
N SER A 418 10.83 30.14 25.44
CA SER A 418 11.55 31.21 26.13
C SER A 418 12.94 31.45 25.51
N PRO A 419 13.02 32.17 24.37
CA PRO A 419 14.31 32.49 23.75
C PRO A 419 15.15 33.44 24.61
N ASN A 420 14.51 34.35 25.36
CA ASN A 420 15.18 35.40 26.14
C ASN A 420 15.61 34.97 27.56
N GLY A 421 15.43 33.71 27.92
CA GLY A 421 15.86 33.18 29.22
C GLY A 421 14.89 33.36 30.38
N VAL A 422 13.74 33.98 30.14
CA VAL A 422 12.65 34.14 31.13
C VAL A 422 11.50 33.21 30.79
N ILE A 423 11.16 32.28 31.67
CA ILE A 423 10.10 31.29 31.45
C ILE A 423 8.80 31.64 32.17
N ASP A 424 7.73 30.92 31.83
CA ASP A 424 6.52 30.81 32.66
C ASP A 424 6.63 29.51 33.48
N ALA A 425 7.07 29.61 34.73
CA ALA A 425 7.22 28.45 35.61
C ALA A 425 5.88 27.83 35.98
N GLY A 426 4.82 28.63 36.10
CA GLY A 426 3.46 28.15 36.36
C GLY A 426 2.88 27.28 35.24
N ALA A 427 3.29 27.52 33.99
CA ALA A 427 2.92 26.72 32.83
C ALA A 427 3.90 25.55 32.53
N SER A 428 4.99 25.41 33.28
CA SER A 428 6.03 24.40 33.05
C SER A 428 5.93 23.26 34.06
N SER A 429 6.18 22.02 33.63
CA SER A 429 6.15 20.85 34.53
C SER A 429 7.10 19.74 34.08
N ILE A 430 7.62 18.96 35.05
CA ILE A 430 8.41 17.74 34.79
C ILE A 430 7.65 16.81 33.84
N HIS A 431 6.35 16.65 34.07
CA HIS A 431 5.49 15.79 33.27
C HIS A 431 5.53 16.16 31.78
N ASP A 432 5.31 17.43 31.45
CA ASP A 432 5.20 17.84 30.04
C ASP A 432 6.54 17.77 29.30
N ASP A 433 7.64 18.07 29.99
CA ASP A 433 8.99 17.94 29.43
C ASP A 433 9.37 16.48 29.18
N LEU A 434 9.17 15.61 30.19
CA LEU A 434 9.49 14.20 30.06
C LEU A 434 8.55 13.49 29.09
N GLU A 435 7.25 13.77 29.10
CA GLU A 435 6.31 13.19 28.15
C GLU A 435 6.74 13.51 26.71
N ARG A 436 7.11 14.77 26.44
CA ARG A 436 7.64 15.17 25.13
C ARG A 436 8.90 14.39 24.76
N LEU A 437 9.87 14.27 25.68
CA LEU A 437 11.12 13.57 25.42
C LEU A 437 10.92 12.06 25.25
N ILE A 438 9.99 11.44 25.97
CA ILE A 438 9.65 10.02 25.86
C ILE A 438 8.94 9.74 24.53
N LEU A 439 8.00 10.60 24.13
CA LEU A 439 7.39 10.51 22.80
C LEU A 439 8.45 10.67 21.70
N ALA A 440 9.43 11.56 21.89
CA ALA A 440 10.53 11.73 20.95
C ALA A 440 11.45 10.51 20.94
N SER A 441 11.66 9.86 22.09
CA SER A 441 12.39 8.59 22.24
C SER A 441 11.73 7.48 21.43
N PHE A 442 10.41 7.36 21.49
CA PHE A 442 9.65 6.44 20.64
C PHE A 442 9.86 6.72 19.14
N VAL A 443 9.75 7.98 18.71
CA VAL A 443 9.94 8.36 17.29
C VAL A 443 11.37 8.10 16.82
N ALA A 444 12.37 8.52 17.59
CA ALA A 444 13.78 8.33 17.27
C ALA A 444 14.14 6.83 17.23
N SER A 445 13.56 6.03 18.12
CA SER A 445 13.72 4.58 18.11
C SER A 445 13.14 3.96 16.85
N ARG A 446 11.91 4.33 16.49
CA ARG A 446 11.26 3.87 15.24
C ARG A 446 12.07 4.25 14.00
N ASN A 447 12.58 5.47 13.98
CA ASN A 447 13.23 6.06 12.81
C ASN A 447 14.72 5.77 12.72
N VAL A 448 15.28 4.88 13.55
CA VAL A 448 16.73 4.59 13.58
C VAL A 448 17.32 4.32 12.18
N PHE A 449 16.63 3.56 11.34
CA PHE A 449 17.08 3.26 9.98
C PHE A 449 16.74 4.36 8.97
N VAL A 450 15.63 5.07 9.18
CA VAL A 450 15.29 6.26 8.39
C VAL A 450 16.35 7.33 8.59
N ASP A 451 16.83 7.52 9.82
CA ASP A 451 17.88 8.48 10.14
C ASP A 451 19.21 8.10 9.47
N ALA A 452 19.50 6.80 9.34
CA ALA A 452 20.68 6.30 8.65
C ALA A 452 20.74 6.66 7.15
N VAL A 453 19.62 6.97 6.50
CA VAL A 453 19.65 7.48 5.12
C VAL A 453 19.65 9.02 5.06
N MET A 454 19.42 9.70 6.18
CA MET A 454 19.33 11.16 6.28
C MET A 454 20.62 11.81 6.80
N PHE A 455 21.55 11.05 7.35
CA PHE A 455 22.81 11.59 7.84
C PHE A 455 23.68 12.10 6.68
N GLU A 456 24.29 13.26 6.89
CA GLU A 456 25.23 13.83 5.91
C GLU A 456 26.52 13.00 5.86
N GLN A 457 26.93 12.63 4.65
CA GLN A 457 28.17 11.91 4.41
C GLN A 457 29.29 12.94 4.22
N ASP A 458 30.09 13.17 5.26
CA ASP A 458 31.31 14.01 5.16
C ASP A 458 32.46 13.25 4.47
N GLY A 459 32.33 11.93 4.25
CA GLY A 459 33.34 11.07 3.63
C GLY A 459 34.61 10.87 4.46
N THR A 460 34.80 11.65 5.54
CA THR A 460 35.95 11.54 6.44
C THR A 460 35.69 10.65 7.66
N TYR A 461 34.42 10.50 8.05
CA TYR A 461 34.03 9.79 9.25
C TYR A 461 33.57 8.36 8.91
N PRO A 462 34.00 7.33 9.67
CA PRO A 462 33.73 5.93 9.34
C PRO A 462 32.24 5.59 9.42
N ASN A 463 31.79 4.80 8.44
CA ASN A 463 30.44 4.30 8.34
C ASN A 463 30.33 2.88 8.91
N LEU A 464 29.41 2.67 9.84
CA LEU A 464 29.17 1.38 10.50
C LEU A 464 28.57 0.33 9.56
N VAL A 465 27.92 0.75 8.47
CA VAL A 465 27.29 -0.17 7.50
C VAL A 465 28.17 -0.46 6.28
N GLU A 466 29.42 -0.02 6.28
CA GLU A 466 30.40 -0.36 5.25
C GLU A 466 31.19 -1.61 5.63
N ASP A 467 31.61 -2.36 4.61
CA ASP A 467 32.54 -3.48 4.77
C ASP A 467 34.00 -3.01 4.76
N ALA A 468 34.94 -3.96 4.87
CA ALA A 468 36.38 -3.65 4.85
C ALA A 468 36.87 -3.01 3.54
N THR A 469 36.07 -3.01 2.48
CA THR A 469 36.39 -2.39 1.18
C THR A 469 35.82 -0.98 1.02
N GLY A 470 35.08 -0.48 2.02
CA GLY A 470 34.37 0.80 1.95
C GLY A 470 33.12 0.74 1.07
N GLN A 471 32.62 -0.46 0.74
CA GLN A 471 31.34 -0.64 0.05
C GLN A 471 30.24 -0.94 1.07
N PRO A 472 28.96 -0.65 0.77
CA PRO A 472 27.86 -1.02 1.64
C PRO A 472 27.86 -2.52 1.92
N ALA A 473 27.87 -2.88 3.19
CA ALA A 473 27.84 -4.27 3.62
C ALA A 473 26.57 -4.98 3.10
N ALA A 474 26.66 -6.30 2.95
CA ALA A 474 25.53 -7.10 2.49
C ALA A 474 24.28 -6.87 3.36
N GLY A 475 23.16 -6.56 2.70
CA GLY A 475 21.88 -6.28 3.37
C GLY A 475 21.80 -4.93 4.09
N ALA A 476 22.76 -4.02 3.92
CA ALA A 476 22.72 -2.68 4.52
C ALA A 476 21.46 -1.88 4.12
N GLY A 477 20.82 -2.19 2.99
CA GLY A 477 19.57 -1.60 2.53
C GLY A 477 18.31 -2.46 2.74
N ASP A 478 18.36 -3.54 3.52
CA ASP A 478 17.25 -4.50 3.70
C ASP A 478 16.14 -3.98 4.64
N PHE A 479 15.82 -2.70 4.50
CA PHE A 479 14.69 -2.03 5.14
C PHE A 479 13.99 -1.13 4.13
N VAL A 480 12.83 -0.61 4.52
CA VAL A 480 11.99 0.25 3.69
C VAL A 480 11.85 1.62 4.34
N VAL A 481 11.75 2.64 3.51
CA VAL A 481 11.48 4.02 3.92
C VAL A 481 10.17 4.49 3.32
N SER A 482 9.46 5.33 4.07
CA SER A 482 8.18 5.91 3.66
C SER A 482 8.39 7.28 3.04
N SER A 483 7.71 7.56 1.93
CA SER A 483 7.70 8.88 1.29
C SER A 483 6.33 9.13 0.65
N PRO A 484 5.76 10.35 0.75
CA PRO A 484 4.50 10.69 0.09
C PRO A 484 4.60 10.61 -1.45
N ASP A 485 5.82 10.69 -2.00
CA ASP A 485 6.07 10.62 -3.43
C ASP A 485 6.22 9.20 -3.97
N ILE A 486 5.91 8.19 -3.14
CA ILE A 486 6.04 6.78 -3.49
C ILE A 486 4.66 6.10 -3.40
N GLN A 487 4.37 5.26 -4.39
CA GLN A 487 3.22 4.35 -4.38
C GLN A 487 3.71 2.91 -4.50
N THR A 488 3.32 2.08 -3.55
CA THR A 488 3.72 0.68 -3.47
C THR A 488 2.57 -0.22 -3.85
N PHE A 489 2.79 -1.12 -4.80
CA PHE A 489 1.79 -2.08 -5.25
C PHE A 489 2.19 -3.50 -4.90
N SER A 490 1.20 -4.34 -4.59
CA SER A 490 1.38 -5.78 -4.41
C SER A 490 1.78 -6.42 -5.75
N LEU A 491 2.98 -6.99 -5.82
CA LEU A 491 3.46 -7.66 -7.02
C LEU A 491 2.63 -8.90 -7.32
N HIS A 492 2.25 -9.66 -6.28
CA HIS A 492 1.38 -10.82 -6.43
C HIS A 492 0.03 -10.44 -7.02
N GLY A 493 -0.58 -9.34 -6.54
CA GLY A 493 -1.85 -8.84 -7.06
C GLY A 493 -1.76 -8.45 -8.54
N ILE A 494 -0.70 -7.74 -8.93
CA ILE A 494 -0.46 -7.39 -10.35
C ILE A 494 -0.33 -8.65 -11.21
N VAL A 495 0.47 -9.64 -10.78
CA VAL A 495 0.67 -10.90 -11.52
C VAL A 495 -0.65 -11.65 -11.68
N VAL A 496 -1.46 -11.77 -10.62
CA VAL A 496 -2.78 -12.44 -10.68
C VAL A 496 -3.68 -11.77 -11.71
N ILE A 497 -3.73 -10.44 -11.76
CA ILE A 497 -4.55 -9.69 -12.72
C ILE A 497 -4.08 -9.94 -14.15
N VAL A 498 -2.77 -9.88 -14.40
CA VAL A 498 -2.21 -10.13 -15.73
C VAL A 498 -2.51 -11.57 -16.18
N VAL A 499 -2.39 -12.56 -15.29
CA VAL A 499 -2.72 -13.96 -15.60
C VAL A 499 -4.21 -14.12 -15.93
N ILE A 500 -5.11 -13.55 -15.13
CA ILE A 500 -6.56 -13.60 -15.39
C ILE A 500 -6.87 -12.95 -16.75
N LEU A 501 -6.29 -11.79 -17.02
CA LEU A 501 -6.47 -11.08 -18.29
C LEU A 501 -6.01 -11.94 -19.48
N VAL A 502 -4.80 -12.51 -19.42
CA VAL A 502 -4.26 -13.35 -20.50
C VAL A 502 -5.12 -14.60 -20.72
N VAL A 503 -5.54 -15.27 -19.65
CA VAL A 503 -6.40 -16.47 -19.74
C VAL A 503 -7.75 -16.13 -20.38
N LEU A 504 -8.39 -15.04 -19.95
CA LEU A 504 -9.67 -14.62 -20.53
C LEU A 504 -9.54 -14.21 -22.00
N LEU A 505 -8.47 -13.52 -22.38
CA LEU A 505 -8.19 -13.17 -23.78
C LEU A 505 -7.93 -14.42 -24.63
N LEU A 506 -7.23 -15.43 -24.09
CA LEU A 506 -7.04 -16.72 -24.78
C LEU A 506 -8.36 -17.45 -24.97
N ILE A 507 -9.23 -17.49 -23.94
CA ILE A 507 -10.56 -18.07 -24.04
C ILE A 507 -11.40 -17.34 -25.09
N GLU A 508 -11.41 -16.02 -25.09
CA GLU A 508 -12.15 -15.21 -26.06
C GLU A 508 -11.64 -15.41 -27.49
N SER A 509 -10.32 -15.50 -27.67
CA SER A 509 -9.67 -15.81 -28.95
C SER A 509 -10.06 -17.22 -29.44
N LEU A 510 -10.04 -18.22 -28.54
CA LEU A 510 -10.48 -19.58 -28.86
C LEU A 510 -11.96 -19.62 -29.25
N ILE A 511 -12.85 -18.99 -28.47
CA ILE A 511 -14.28 -18.89 -28.80
C ILE A 511 -14.45 -18.25 -30.17
N SER A 512 -13.76 -17.14 -30.43
CA SER A 512 -13.78 -16.45 -31.73
C SER A 512 -13.27 -17.33 -32.87
N PHE A 513 -12.21 -18.11 -32.62
CA PHE A 513 -11.65 -19.06 -33.57
C PHE A 513 -12.61 -20.21 -33.85
N PHE A 514 -13.24 -20.81 -32.84
CA PHE A 514 -14.23 -21.88 -33.03
C PHE A 514 -15.47 -21.39 -33.77
N ILE A 515 -15.93 -20.17 -33.48
CA ILE A 515 -17.06 -19.55 -34.20
C ILE A 515 -16.71 -19.31 -35.68
N LYS A 516 -15.49 -18.86 -35.99
CA LYS A 516 -15.02 -18.63 -37.37
C LYS A 516 -14.65 -19.93 -38.10
N GLY A 517 -14.09 -20.90 -37.38
CA GLY A 517 -13.48 -22.12 -37.90
C GLY A 517 -14.47 -23.25 -38.13
N HIS A 518 -15.72 -23.15 -37.66
CA HIS A 518 -16.76 -24.11 -38.01
C HIS A 518 -16.96 -24.13 -39.54
N PRO A 519 -16.64 -25.23 -40.23
CA PRO A 519 -16.56 -25.29 -41.69
C PRO A 519 -17.97 -25.35 -42.29
N MET A 520 -18.62 -24.19 -42.34
CA MET A 520 -19.90 -23.97 -43.03
C MET A 520 -19.81 -22.79 -44.02
N PHE A 521 -18.59 -22.32 -44.30
CA PHE A 521 -18.29 -21.25 -45.27
C PHE A 521 -17.55 -21.73 -46.54
N LYS A 522 -17.57 -23.04 -46.83
CA LYS A 522 -17.44 -23.52 -48.22
C LYS A 522 -18.83 -23.61 -48.85
N THR A 523 -19.56 -22.50 -48.88
CA THR A 523 -20.64 -22.34 -49.86
C THR A 523 -19.97 -22.28 -51.23
N ASN A 524 -20.43 -23.18 -52.11
CA ASN A 524 -20.11 -23.25 -53.54
C ASN A 524 -19.79 -21.88 -54.12
N ARG A 525 -18.49 -21.59 -54.29
CA ARG A 525 -18.06 -20.54 -55.21
C ARG A 525 -18.44 -21.03 -56.59
N GLU A 526 -19.49 -20.41 -57.14
CA GLU A 526 -20.02 -20.64 -58.47
C GLU A 526 -18.89 -20.79 -59.50
N ARG A 527 -18.98 -21.84 -60.32
CA ARG A 527 -18.21 -21.94 -61.57
C ARG A 527 -18.50 -20.69 -62.40
N PRO A 528 -17.47 -19.95 -62.87
CA PRO A 528 -17.67 -18.96 -63.89
C PRO A 528 -18.16 -19.65 -65.17
N ARG A 529 -19.32 -19.25 -65.67
CA ARG A 529 -19.75 -19.55 -67.04
C ARG A 529 -18.73 -18.93 -68.00
N LYS A 530 -18.17 -19.75 -68.88
CA LYS A 530 -17.44 -19.33 -70.08
C LYS A 530 -18.33 -18.43 -70.95
N PRO A 531 -17.85 -17.26 -71.39
CA PRO A 531 -18.27 -16.66 -72.65
C PRO A 531 -17.28 -17.05 -73.75
N ASN A 532 -17.80 -17.68 -74.81
CA ASN A 532 -17.12 -17.74 -76.11
C ASN A 532 -17.34 -16.40 -76.83
N SER A 533 -16.30 -15.81 -77.41
CA SER A 533 -16.18 -15.45 -78.85
C SER A 533 -15.01 -14.50 -79.07
N ASP A 534 -14.30 -14.76 -80.17
CA ASP A 534 -13.02 -14.21 -80.62
C ASP A 534 -13.14 -12.78 -81.25
N PRO A 535 -12.22 -12.32 -82.12
CA PRO A 535 -11.19 -11.33 -81.77
C PRO A 535 -11.29 -10.04 -82.63
N GLU A 536 -10.85 -8.88 -82.13
CA GLU A 536 -10.46 -7.81 -83.06
C GLU A 536 -9.45 -6.82 -82.50
N SER A 537 -8.57 -6.41 -83.42
CA SER A 537 -7.41 -5.55 -83.35
C SER A 537 -7.65 -4.12 -82.88
N ALA A 538 -6.65 -3.51 -82.23
CA ALA A 538 -5.86 -2.39 -82.76
C ALA A 538 -5.11 -1.62 -81.64
N ASN A 539 -3.78 -1.65 -81.73
CA ASN A 539 -2.86 -0.51 -81.77
C ASN A 539 -2.96 0.71 -80.81
N VAL A 540 -1.77 1.06 -80.27
CA VAL A 540 -1.16 2.43 -80.17
C VAL A 540 -1.04 3.10 -78.78
N THR A 541 0.22 3.01 -78.27
CA THR A 541 1.12 4.00 -77.63
C THR A 541 0.90 4.63 -76.24
N SER A 542 1.98 4.50 -75.43
CA SER A 542 2.68 5.51 -74.58
C SER A 542 1.90 6.09 -73.36
N GLU A 543 2.46 6.35 -72.17
CA GLU A 543 3.80 6.74 -71.71
C GLU A 543 4.10 6.25 -70.26
N GLU A 544 5.39 6.10 -70.00
CA GLU A 544 6.22 6.39 -68.81
C GLU A 544 5.64 6.40 -67.37
N GLY A 545 6.38 5.73 -66.46
CA GLY A 545 6.21 5.88 -65.01
C GLY A 545 7.04 4.89 -64.17
N LYS A 546 8.35 4.95 -64.33
CA LYS A 546 9.42 4.14 -63.70
C LYS A 546 9.66 4.53 -62.23
N ILE A 547 9.66 3.60 -61.26
CA ILE A 547 10.59 3.53 -60.10
C ILE A 547 10.72 2.07 -59.61
N ASP A 548 11.95 1.56 -59.62
CA ASP A 548 12.39 0.26 -59.09
C ASP A 548 12.40 0.22 -57.54
N PRO A 549 12.44 -0.99 -56.94
CA PRO A 549 13.55 -1.22 -56.02
C PRO A 549 14.36 -2.48 -56.37
N ALA A 550 15.67 -2.30 -56.20
CA ALA A 550 16.71 -3.26 -56.50
C ALA A 550 16.63 -4.54 -55.65
N GLN A 551 16.96 -5.62 -56.35
CA GLN A 551 17.25 -6.97 -55.88
C GLN A 551 18.58 -7.03 -55.12
N THR A 552 18.70 -8.00 -54.22
CA THR A 552 19.88 -8.91 -54.10
C THR A 552 19.34 -10.18 -53.42
N SER A 553 18.99 -11.26 -54.12
CA SER A 553 19.82 -12.43 -54.52
C SER A 553 20.83 -12.85 -53.43
N VAL A 554 20.95 -14.12 -53.04
CA VAL A 554 21.55 -15.21 -53.83
C VAL A 554 21.30 -16.56 -53.09
N ASN A 555 20.79 -17.55 -53.85
CA ASN A 555 21.16 -18.98 -54.03
C ASN A 555 21.65 -19.81 -52.83
N ALA A 556 21.54 -21.13 -52.72
CA ALA A 556 21.03 -22.31 -53.46
C ALA A 556 21.13 -23.47 -52.40
N ALA A 557 20.64 -24.69 -52.49
CA ALA A 557 20.51 -25.61 -53.61
C ALA A 557 19.57 -26.77 -53.20
N GLU A 558 18.82 -27.26 -54.19
CA GLU A 558 18.14 -28.56 -54.32
C GLU A 558 19.18 -29.66 -54.72
N PRO A 559 18.85 -30.91 -55.10
CA PRO A 559 17.65 -31.79 -54.97
C PRO A 559 18.14 -33.26 -54.59
N PRO A 560 17.60 -34.43 -55.07
CA PRO A 560 16.34 -34.79 -55.75
C PRO A 560 15.65 -36.12 -55.32
N SER A 561 14.50 -36.36 -55.98
CA SER A 561 13.96 -37.67 -56.44
C SER A 561 13.18 -38.51 -55.42
N SER A 562 12.06 -39.18 -55.73
CA SER A 562 11.47 -39.66 -57.00
C SER A 562 9.97 -40.00 -56.83
N GLU A 563 9.19 -39.83 -57.91
CA GLU A 563 7.79 -40.27 -58.13
C GLU A 563 7.66 -41.82 -58.36
N PRO A 564 6.56 -42.38 -58.94
CA PRO A 564 5.23 -42.78 -58.41
C PRO A 564 4.96 -44.29 -58.77
N PRO A 565 3.79 -44.84 -59.19
CA PRO A 565 2.34 -44.53 -59.09
C PRO A 565 1.42 -45.76 -58.76
N SER A 566 0.11 -45.58 -59.00
CA SER A 566 -0.98 -46.57 -59.23
C SER A 566 -1.88 -46.88 -58.02
N SER A 567 -3.18 -47.14 -58.11
CA SER A 567 -4.22 -47.00 -59.16
C SER A 567 -5.57 -47.41 -58.54
N GLN A 568 -6.62 -46.63 -58.81
CA GLN A 568 -8.04 -47.02 -59.01
C GLN A 568 -8.96 -47.46 -57.82
N PRO A 569 -10.32 -47.32 -58.00
CA PRO A 569 -11.33 -47.04 -56.97
C PRO A 569 -12.32 -48.24 -56.81
N PRO A 570 -13.62 -48.13 -56.42
CA PRO A 570 -14.43 -47.12 -55.68
C PRO A 570 -15.24 -47.72 -54.50
N SER A 571 -15.89 -46.89 -53.67
CA SER A 571 -17.06 -47.33 -52.87
C SER A 571 -17.87 -46.13 -52.36
N SER A 572 -19.12 -46.09 -52.79
CA SER A 572 -20.15 -45.08 -52.49
C SER A 572 -20.89 -45.38 -51.20
N GLN A 573 -20.97 -44.42 -50.27
CA GLN A 573 -21.96 -44.38 -49.19
C GLN A 573 -22.66 -43.02 -49.14
N PRO A 574 -23.96 -42.98 -48.80
CA PRO A 574 -24.77 -41.77 -48.85
C PRO A 574 -24.50 -40.85 -47.63
N PRO A 575 -24.63 -39.52 -47.76
CA PRO A 575 -24.42 -38.61 -46.66
C PRO A 575 -25.58 -38.70 -45.65
N SER A 576 -25.23 -38.95 -44.39
CA SER A 576 -26.16 -38.81 -43.27
C SER A 576 -26.46 -37.32 -43.05
N SER A 577 -27.74 -36.99 -43.07
CA SER A 577 -28.24 -35.63 -42.83
C SER A 577 -28.04 -35.25 -41.36
N GLN A 578 -26.95 -34.55 -41.04
CA GLN A 578 -26.84 -33.86 -39.76
C GLN A 578 -27.74 -32.61 -39.76
N PRO A 579 -28.49 -32.35 -38.68
CA PRO A 579 -29.33 -31.17 -38.59
C PRO A 579 -28.46 -29.89 -38.61
N PRO A 580 -28.89 -28.81 -39.29
CA PRO A 580 -28.13 -27.58 -39.36
C PRO A 580 -27.90 -26.98 -37.97
N SER A 581 -26.65 -26.59 -37.69
CA SER A 581 -26.24 -26.00 -36.43
C SER A 581 -26.97 -24.68 -36.15
N ARG A 582 -27.79 -24.65 -35.09
CA ARG A 582 -28.64 -23.51 -34.68
C ARG A 582 -27.88 -22.19 -34.38
N LEU A 583 -26.57 -22.25 -34.17
CA LEU A 583 -25.70 -21.10 -33.85
C LEU A 583 -25.65 -20.02 -34.97
N ILE A 584 -25.88 -20.39 -36.24
CA ILE A 584 -25.73 -19.50 -37.39
C ILE A 584 -26.81 -18.39 -37.45
N ARG A 585 -27.96 -18.57 -36.77
CA ARG A 585 -29.09 -17.62 -36.85
C ARG A 585 -28.97 -16.39 -35.94
N PHE A 586 -27.94 -16.31 -35.10
CA PHE A 586 -27.84 -15.29 -34.06
C PHE A 586 -27.28 -13.94 -34.52
N LYS A 587 -26.59 -13.84 -35.67
CA LYS A 587 -25.85 -12.63 -36.05
C LYS A 587 -26.47 -11.77 -37.16
N VAL A 588 -27.55 -12.23 -37.80
CA VAL A 588 -28.08 -11.63 -39.05
C VAL A 588 -29.27 -10.67 -38.81
N LEU A 589 -29.91 -10.72 -37.64
CA LEU A 589 -31.06 -9.88 -37.30
C LEU A 589 -30.78 -9.13 -36.00
N MET A 590 -30.96 -7.80 -36.02
CA MET A 590 -30.99 -6.99 -34.79
C MET A 590 -32.07 -7.54 -33.86
N ALA A 591 -31.85 -7.52 -32.54
CA ALA A 591 -32.82 -8.06 -31.57
C ALA A 591 -34.22 -7.47 -31.76
N THR A 592 -34.31 -6.18 -32.14
CA THR A 592 -35.55 -5.48 -32.50
C THR A 592 -36.24 -6.05 -33.74
N GLN A 593 -35.50 -6.50 -34.76
CA GLN A 593 -36.06 -7.14 -35.95
C GLN A 593 -36.56 -8.57 -35.64
N LEU A 594 -35.89 -9.26 -34.71
CA LEU A 594 -36.28 -10.59 -34.24
C LEU A 594 -37.50 -10.53 -33.32
N LEU A 595 -37.56 -9.54 -32.41
CA LEU A 595 -38.74 -9.18 -31.64
C LEU A 595 -39.89 -8.80 -32.57
N ARG A 596 -39.66 -7.89 -33.52
CA ARG A 596 -40.68 -7.49 -34.49
C ARG A 596 -41.20 -8.68 -35.31
N GLN A 597 -40.33 -9.57 -35.77
CA GLN A 597 -40.77 -10.80 -36.42
C GLN A 597 -41.56 -11.71 -35.49
N ILE A 598 -41.15 -11.94 -34.25
CA ILE A 598 -41.87 -12.84 -33.32
C ILE A 598 -43.24 -12.28 -32.91
N TYR A 599 -43.35 -10.96 -32.76
CA TYR A 599 -44.61 -10.29 -32.43
C TYR A 599 -45.50 -10.04 -33.66
N GLU A 600 -44.95 -9.82 -34.86
CA GLU A 600 -45.72 -9.66 -36.11
C GLU A 600 -46.06 -11.03 -36.79
N LEU A 601 -45.30 -12.10 -36.56
CA LEU A 601 -45.52 -13.44 -37.18
C LEU A 601 -46.66 -14.25 -36.55
N ARG A 602 -47.35 -13.77 -35.50
CA ARG A 602 -48.62 -14.36 -35.06
C ARG A 602 -49.83 -13.85 -35.81
N MET A 603 -49.65 -13.05 -36.87
CA MET A 603 -50.72 -12.70 -37.79
C MET A 603 -50.97 -13.81 -38.80
N GLN A 604 -51.98 -14.63 -38.54
CA GLN A 604 -52.69 -15.32 -39.63
C GLN A 604 -53.37 -14.25 -40.50
N LYS A 605 -53.35 -14.41 -41.83
CA LYS A 605 -54.22 -13.65 -42.74
C LYS A 605 -55.67 -13.92 -42.35
N VAL A 606 -56.27 -13.05 -41.55
CA VAL A 606 -57.71 -13.03 -41.32
C VAL A 606 -58.21 -11.70 -41.86
N ASN A 607 -58.93 -11.78 -42.98
CA ASN A 607 -59.62 -10.64 -43.54
C ASN A 607 -60.69 -10.19 -42.53
N GLY A 608 -60.62 -8.93 -42.09
CA GLY A 608 -61.77 -8.25 -41.46
C GLY A 608 -61.78 -8.12 -39.93
N TRP A 609 -60.64 -7.87 -39.28
CA TRP A 609 -60.62 -7.44 -37.88
C TRP A 609 -60.43 -5.91 -37.79
N GLN A 610 -61.32 -5.21 -37.08
CA GLN A 610 -61.21 -3.76 -36.84
C GLN A 610 -60.50 -3.48 -35.52
N CYS A 611 -59.74 -2.38 -35.48
CA CYS A 611 -58.69 -2.06 -34.53
C CYS A 611 -59.10 -1.90 -33.05
N ASP A 612 -60.38 -2.01 -32.72
CA ASP A 612 -60.92 -1.45 -31.47
C ASP A 612 -61.40 -2.52 -30.48
N GLN A 613 -61.13 -3.81 -30.73
CA GLN A 613 -61.56 -4.91 -29.85
C GLN A 613 -60.40 -5.58 -29.09
N PRO A 614 -60.52 -5.79 -27.77
CA PRO A 614 -59.50 -6.51 -26.99
C PRO A 614 -59.57 -8.03 -27.21
N PHE A 615 -58.40 -8.65 -27.16
CA PHE A 615 -58.14 -10.02 -27.59
C PHE A 615 -58.46 -11.08 -26.52
N GLN A 616 -58.96 -12.24 -26.96
CA GLN A 616 -59.06 -13.47 -26.15
C GLN A 616 -58.22 -14.59 -26.78
N GLU A 617 -57.43 -15.27 -25.95
CA GLU A 617 -56.32 -16.15 -26.37
C GLU A 617 -56.52 -17.57 -25.80
N SER A 618 -56.31 -18.62 -26.61
CA SER A 618 -56.23 -20.02 -26.16
C SER A 618 -54.84 -20.62 -26.41
N GLU A 619 -54.41 -21.46 -25.46
CA GLU A 619 -53.09 -22.09 -25.35
C GLU A 619 -52.90 -23.21 -26.39
N GLU A 620 -51.90 -23.11 -27.27
CA GLU A 620 -51.30 -24.30 -27.89
C GLU A 620 -49.83 -24.09 -28.31
N SER A 621 -49.00 -25.09 -28.04
CA SER A 621 -47.56 -25.12 -28.35
C SER A 621 -47.32 -25.52 -29.80
N VAL A 622 -46.67 -24.66 -30.58
CA VAL A 622 -46.43 -24.87 -32.01
C VAL A 622 -45.05 -25.49 -32.27
N ASN A 623 -45.02 -26.54 -33.10
CA ASN A 623 -43.80 -27.22 -33.55
C ASN A 623 -43.40 -26.71 -34.95
N ILE A 624 -42.17 -26.20 -35.10
CA ILE A 624 -41.73 -25.50 -36.33
C ILE A 624 -40.92 -26.43 -37.22
N LYS A 625 -41.33 -26.64 -38.48
CA LYS A 625 -40.54 -27.36 -39.50
C LYS A 625 -40.20 -26.41 -40.64
N TRP A 626 -38.91 -26.30 -40.96
CA TRP A 626 -38.42 -25.43 -42.04
C TRP A 626 -38.42 -26.21 -43.36
N LEU A 627 -39.27 -25.82 -44.31
CA LEU A 627 -39.14 -26.22 -45.71
C LEU A 627 -38.53 -25.07 -46.51
N CYS A 628 -37.42 -25.31 -47.18
CA CYS A 628 -37.02 -24.49 -48.31
C CYS A 628 -36.49 -25.38 -49.42
N ASP A 629 -37.29 -25.54 -50.46
CA ASP A 629 -36.86 -26.01 -51.77
C ASP A 629 -37.43 -25.07 -52.85
N CYS A 630 -37.22 -23.76 -52.65
CA CYS A 630 -37.65 -22.73 -53.60
C CYS A 630 -36.43 -22.02 -54.20
N ASN A 631 -36.29 -22.14 -55.52
CA ASN A 631 -35.10 -21.81 -56.28
C ASN A 631 -34.97 -20.32 -56.67
N LYS A 632 -35.56 -19.39 -55.89
CA LYS A 632 -35.35 -17.93 -56.04
C LYS A 632 -35.44 -17.24 -54.67
N ARG A 633 -34.56 -16.26 -54.46
CA ARG A 633 -34.33 -15.46 -53.22
C ARG A 633 -35.57 -15.34 -52.33
N CYS A 634 -35.66 -16.21 -51.32
CA CYS A 634 -36.70 -16.22 -50.30
C CYS A 634 -36.10 -15.69 -49.00
N ASN A 635 -36.69 -14.66 -48.38
CA ASN A 635 -36.29 -14.11 -47.09
C ASN A 635 -36.80 -14.93 -45.89
N GLY A 636 -36.98 -16.24 -46.06
CA GLY A 636 -37.35 -17.18 -44.99
C GLY A 636 -38.84 -17.19 -44.64
N HIS A 637 -39.64 -17.96 -45.38
CA HIS A 637 -41.00 -18.33 -44.96
C HIS A 637 -40.95 -19.61 -44.09
N MET A 638 -41.72 -19.63 -43.01
CA MET A 638 -41.97 -20.84 -42.19
C MET A 638 -43.42 -21.27 -42.34
N ASP A 639 -43.67 -22.57 -42.47
CA ASP A 639 -45.02 -23.15 -42.49
C ASP A 639 -45.28 -23.90 -41.17
N PHE A 640 -46.51 -23.81 -40.68
CA PHE A 640 -46.92 -24.34 -39.38
C PHE A 640 -48.11 -25.29 -39.55
N LYS A 641 -47.93 -26.57 -39.20
CA LYS A 641 -49.04 -27.52 -39.10
C LYS A 641 -49.43 -27.72 -37.63
N PRO A 642 -50.72 -27.61 -37.28
CA PRO A 642 -51.20 -28.00 -35.96
C PRO A 642 -51.06 -29.52 -35.78
N SER A 643 -50.68 -29.96 -34.57
CA SER A 643 -50.62 -31.37 -34.22
C SER A 643 -52.04 -31.91 -34.09
N GLN A 644 -52.44 -32.87 -34.93
CA GLN A 644 -53.67 -33.61 -34.73
C GLN A 644 -53.53 -34.48 -33.47
N ARG A 645 -54.41 -34.27 -32.48
CA ARG A 645 -54.67 -35.23 -31.41
C ARG A 645 -55.39 -36.44 -32.02
N THR A 646 -54.80 -37.62 -31.89
CA THR A 646 -55.54 -38.89 -31.94
C THR A 646 -56.29 -39.05 -30.61
N GLU A 647 -57.58 -39.31 -30.69
CA GLU A 647 -58.47 -39.65 -29.56
C GLU A 647 -58.01 -40.88 -28.78
#